data_AF-A0A1H9T1Z9-F1
#
_entry.id   AF-A0A1H9T1Z9-F1
#
_cell.length_a   1.000
_cell.length_b   1.000
_cell.length_c   1.000
_cell.angle_alpha   90.00
_cell.angle_beta   90.00
_cell.angle_gamma   90.00
#
_symmetry.space_group_name_H-M   'P 1'
#
loop_
_entity.id
_entity.type
_entity.pdbx_description
1 polymer ?
#
loop_
_entity_poly.entity_id
_entity_poly.type
_entity_poly.pdbx_seq_one_letter_code
_entity_poly.pdbx_strand_id
1 'polypeptide(L)'
;MLITLSYPVPRAELRVLLGDVTVYPLTEEFSQAWDALPTPSGRPGRQPYASLATGLTAATGQPVRLFGTSKLSAEEIEGGDRMLLITDKPFDDKLPSAVAAWERHVRKDSDEQTLADLLPSPEAARPLAEHVVFRDGAVPVAPGWVFRVATWQVMRRLSGTRLAISGQDSIRLRLATDGSVLAWHENDLLRNGYGVKGGMVRLSARLTTRAGIEDFVLCFTAVASPIASTWNRTKNVWIDRRVQGAPVLHLPLKPHKTEDGQWTRKLEDAVPKILEVCDLKTMDLPRELPAEPGDYRPIAPVGRQPVGPGLGARFMLRLHKHLVGQLPALRTLSYAHDKRIVVPEREKPDSSGLSSLALDSTGFKRLTIMCLYDTTEARDRMEVALSELARRTIRLEPKDPPVVLDEGVEVVARWCPELLQHGPTNRNALIDDVLDVEQDEDHLVEAWLETKYHPDVPVPAGDAKPHLRTLLAHRKIPSQFLATAPALPAGTKRPSATNKKHAARAALLDLLRGAGIVDQRIFRATTREGLGFRLDRDALLVGLHVRRQQVKKEPARLVVTMVALHARTDADLPWRLYFTSGESTNWQRAAHGIAHFNHSQIGSTELGRSEEKAARTRKIVGNQLRALVSDDLAGTPLVLFVDAVATRTIWPGLADLSFGTGALPGDGLDVPVAIVRLNDDLDEIGRPVSRTADGSRRPADEDKPAAPGQKVYRLSDSAEPVWMFPRISRSIDTTGGRIGLEHTRWSLPGNLAHLRNKPWHSFTATEIAVVSRGVFDPVQLAALAARLCQQPVSWDGRTSFPVPLHLAVAADKDHPSYRAASEED
;
A
#
# COMPACT_ATOMS: atom_id res chain seq x y z
N MET A 1 6.02 2.84 -26.62
CA MET A 1 5.84 1.74 -25.64
C MET A 1 6.23 2.25 -24.26
N LEU A 2 5.58 1.79 -23.20
CA LEU A 2 5.98 2.04 -21.82
C LEU A 2 6.99 0.97 -21.40
N ILE A 3 8.05 1.38 -20.71
CA ILE A 3 9.09 0.51 -20.16
C ILE A 3 8.86 0.41 -18.66
N THR A 4 8.82 -0.82 -18.16
CA THR A 4 8.61 -1.15 -16.74
C THR A 4 9.74 -2.04 -16.21
N LEU A 5 9.89 -2.10 -14.89
CA LEU A 5 10.75 -3.09 -14.20
C LEU A 5 10.03 -4.44 -14.05
N SER A 6 9.40 -4.92 -15.12
CA SER A 6 8.75 -6.22 -15.18
C SER A 6 9.14 -6.95 -16.47
N TYR A 7 9.60 -8.19 -16.31
CA TYR A 7 10.22 -8.97 -17.37
C TYR A 7 9.62 -10.38 -17.36
N PRO A 8 9.02 -10.88 -18.46
CA PRO A 8 8.69 -12.29 -18.54
C PRO A 8 9.99 -13.10 -18.51
N VAL A 9 9.93 -14.27 -17.90
CA VAL A 9 11.02 -15.23 -17.81
C VAL A 9 10.84 -16.24 -18.93
N PRO A 10 11.66 -16.20 -19.99
CA PRO A 10 11.51 -17.15 -21.09
C PRO A 10 11.65 -18.58 -20.60
N ARG A 11 10.78 -19.50 -21.07
CA ARG A 11 10.79 -20.91 -20.66
C ARG A 11 12.17 -21.56 -20.79
N ALA A 12 12.87 -21.28 -21.90
CA ALA A 12 14.21 -21.79 -22.17
C ALA A 12 15.29 -21.31 -21.18
N GLU A 13 15.04 -20.19 -20.51
CA GLU A 13 15.99 -19.53 -19.59
C GLU A 13 15.60 -19.74 -18.12
N LEU A 14 14.49 -20.45 -17.85
CA LEU A 14 13.94 -20.61 -16.51
C LEU A 14 14.93 -21.29 -15.57
N ARG A 15 15.51 -22.42 -15.98
CA ARG A 15 16.50 -23.15 -15.16
C ARG A 15 17.74 -22.30 -14.90
N VAL A 16 18.21 -21.58 -15.91
CA VAL A 16 19.36 -20.68 -15.77
C VAL A 16 19.00 -19.59 -14.75
N LEU A 17 17.93 -18.82 -14.97
CA LEU A 17 17.60 -17.66 -14.14
C LEU A 17 17.19 -18.00 -12.72
N LEU A 18 16.39 -19.05 -12.53
CA LEU A 18 15.88 -19.46 -11.22
C LEU A 18 16.86 -20.36 -10.46
N GLY A 19 17.76 -21.06 -11.16
CA GLY A 19 18.78 -21.90 -10.54
C GLY A 19 18.21 -23.07 -9.72
N ASP A 20 19.07 -23.57 -8.84
CA ASP A 20 18.80 -24.74 -8.02
C ASP A 20 18.76 -24.36 -6.53
N VAL A 21 18.14 -25.20 -5.72
CA VAL A 21 18.04 -25.04 -4.26
C VAL A 21 18.32 -26.36 -3.55
N THR A 22 18.74 -26.31 -2.30
CA THR A 22 18.82 -27.49 -1.45
C THR A 22 17.57 -27.59 -0.58
N VAL A 23 16.96 -28.77 -0.58
CA VAL A 23 15.72 -29.05 0.13
C VAL A 23 15.94 -30.20 1.12
N TYR A 24 15.37 -30.03 2.31
CA TYR A 24 15.27 -31.06 3.34
C TYR A 24 13.78 -31.39 3.50
N PRO A 25 13.31 -32.56 3.01
CA PRO A 25 11.93 -33.00 3.10
C PRO A 25 11.58 -33.47 4.51
N LEU A 26 10.76 -32.71 5.23
CA LEU A 26 10.42 -33.01 6.62
C LEU A 26 9.10 -33.78 6.67
N THR A 27 9.14 -34.95 7.31
CA THR A 27 8.07 -35.95 7.32
C THR A 27 6.92 -35.58 8.27
N GLU A 28 5.91 -36.44 8.30
CA GLU A 28 4.80 -36.39 9.26
C GLU A 28 5.29 -36.40 10.71
N GLU A 29 6.26 -37.24 11.06
CA GLU A 29 6.82 -37.32 12.41
C GLU A 29 7.46 -35.98 12.81
N PHE A 30 8.22 -35.35 11.90
CA PHE A 30 8.79 -34.03 12.15
C PHE A 30 7.69 -33.00 12.36
N SER A 31 6.65 -33.00 11.51
CA SER A 31 5.53 -32.05 11.64
C SER A 31 4.78 -32.22 12.95
N GLN A 32 4.57 -33.45 13.42
CA GLN A 32 3.92 -33.73 14.70
C GLN A 32 4.78 -33.28 15.89
N ALA A 33 6.09 -33.57 15.86
CA ALA A 33 7.03 -33.08 16.87
C ALA A 33 7.10 -31.54 16.88
N TRP A 34 7.04 -30.93 15.70
CA TRP A 34 7.00 -29.48 15.52
C TRP A 34 5.71 -28.86 16.09
N ASP A 35 4.56 -29.49 15.86
CA ASP A 35 3.28 -29.02 16.38
C ASP A 35 3.16 -29.19 17.91
N ALA A 36 3.89 -30.15 18.48
CA ALA A 36 3.99 -30.36 19.92
C ALA A 36 4.90 -29.33 20.64
N LEU A 37 5.61 -28.46 19.90
CA LEU A 37 6.46 -27.45 20.52
C LEU A 37 5.67 -26.45 21.38
N PRO A 38 6.27 -25.94 22.48
CA PRO A 38 5.67 -24.89 23.27
C PRO A 38 5.39 -23.63 22.43
N THR A 39 4.13 -23.20 22.37
CA THR A 39 3.78 -21.98 21.66
C THR A 39 4.27 -20.74 22.43
N PRO A 40 5.03 -19.83 21.80
CA PRO A 40 5.38 -18.57 22.43
C PRO A 40 4.09 -17.77 22.62
N SER A 41 3.61 -17.64 23.87
CA SER A 41 2.41 -16.89 24.31
C SER A 41 1.06 -17.64 24.43
N GLY A 42 1.02 -18.98 24.35
CA GLY A 42 -0.24 -19.73 24.56
C GLY A 42 -1.32 -19.47 23.51
N ARG A 43 -0.94 -18.90 22.36
CA ARG A 43 -1.82 -18.69 21.21
C ARG A 43 -1.70 -19.89 20.26
N PRO A 44 -2.77 -20.65 20.02
CA PRO A 44 -2.74 -21.77 19.10
C PRO A 44 -2.26 -21.34 17.69
N GLY A 45 -1.39 -22.14 17.08
CA GLY A 45 -1.05 -22.01 15.65
C GLY A 45 0.07 -21.02 15.27
N ARG A 46 0.85 -20.51 16.23
CA ARG A 46 2.01 -19.63 15.93
C ARG A 46 3.32 -20.27 16.37
N GLN A 47 3.69 -21.37 15.71
CA GLN A 47 4.97 -22.03 15.95
C GLN A 47 6.16 -21.08 15.66
N PRO A 48 7.31 -21.23 16.36
CA PRO A 48 8.45 -20.31 16.26
C PRO A 48 9.29 -20.45 14.96
N TYR A 49 8.64 -20.64 13.81
CA TYR A 49 9.25 -20.74 12.47
C TYR A 49 10.34 -19.69 12.22
N ALA A 50 10.04 -18.43 12.53
CA ALA A 50 10.95 -17.31 12.29
C ALA A 50 12.22 -17.40 13.14
N SER A 51 12.13 -18.00 14.34
CA SER A 51 13.25 -18.12 15.27
C SER A 51 14.29 -19.11 14.77
N LEU A 52 13.86 -20.31 14.36
CA LEU A 52 14.76 -21.33 13.81
C LEU A 52 15.43 -20.85 12.53
N ALA A 53 14.65 -20.35 11.57
CA ALA A 53 15.19 -19.86 10.30
C ALA A 53 16.18 -18.71 10.50
N THR A 54 15.92 -17.81 11.46
CA THR A 54 16.84 -16.72 11.83
C THR A 54 18.15 -17.27 12.42
N GLY A 55 18.05 -18.24 13.34
CA GLY A 55 19.20 -18.92 13.94
C GLY A 55 20.09 -19.61 12.91
N LEU A 56 19.48 -20.43 12.05
CA LEU A 56 20.19 -21.13 10.98
C LEU A 56 20.80 -20.15 9.97
N THR A 57 20.10 -19.07 9.62
CA THR A 57 20.64 -18.00 8.76
C THR A 57 21.87 -17.34 9.39
N ALA A 58 21.81 -17.05 10.69
CA ALA A 58 22.92 -16.44 11.44
C ALA A 58 24.15 -17.37 11.49
N ALA A 59 23.95 -18.65 11.78
CA ALA A 59 25.02 -19.64 11.86
C ALA A 59 25.71 -19.85 10.50
N THR A 60 24.90 -20.13 9.48
CA THR A 60 25.39 -20.63 8.19
C THR A 60 25.80 -19.52 7.22
N GLY A 61 25.31 -18.29 7.43
CA GLY A 61 25.47 -17.20 6.46
C GLY A 61 24.62 -17.38 5.20
N GLN A 62 23.69 -18.34 5.19
CA GLN A 62 22.86 -18.69 4.05
C GLN A 62 21.41 -18.21 4.25
N PRO A 63 20.65 -17.94 3.17
CA PRO A 63 19.23 -17.73 3.29
C PRO A 63 18.53 -19.04 3.67
N VAL A 64 17.81 -19.07 4.80
CA VAL A 64 17.06 -20.25 5.25
C VAL A 64 15.57 -19.93 5.34
N ARG A 65 14.72 -20.85 4.85
CA ARG A 65 13.26 -20.78 4.98
C ARG A 65 12.67 -22.13 5.33
N LEU A 66 11.61 -22.09 6.14
CA LEU A 66 10.83 -23.25 6.53
C LEU A 66 9.40 -23.04 6.04
N PHE A 67 8.87 -24.02 5.29
CA PHE A 67 7.54 -23.99 4.72
C PHE A 67 6.72 -25.17 5.26
N GLY A 68 5.50 -24.90 5.72
CA GLY A 68 4.56 -25.96 6.07
C GLY A 68 3.67 -26.37 4.90
N THR A 69 2.86 -27.40 5.11
CA THR A 69 2.08 -28.14 4.10
C THR A 69 1.27 -27.25 3.14
N SER A 70 0.71 -26.14 3.62
CA SER A 70 -0.04 -25.16 2.79
C SER A 70 0.76 -24.49 1.65
N LYS A 71 2.06 -24.75 1.55
CA LYS A 71 2.97 -24.21 0.52
C LYS A 71 3.57 -25.27 -0.39
N LEU A 72 3.34 -26.55 -0.10
CA LEU A 72 3.81 -27.69 -0.88
C LEU A 72 2.84 -27.96 -2.05
N SER A 73 3.33 -28.70 -3.05
CA SER A 73 2.52 -29.33 -4.10
C SER A 73 1.75 -30.54 -3.59
N ALA A 74 0.75 -30.99 -4.36
CA ALA A 74 0.08 -32.26 -4.11
C ALA A 74 1.06 -33.44 -4.18
N GLU A 75 1.97 -33.45 -5.16
CA GLU A 75 2.99 -34.49 -5.33
C GLU A 75 3.92 -34.61 -4.12
N GLU A 76 4.41 -33.49 -3.57
CA GLU A 76 5.22 -33.49 -2.34
C GLU A 76 4.42 -34.06 -1.15
N ILE A 77 3.14 -33.68 -1.01
CA ILE A 77 2.27 -34.18 0.06
C ILE A 77 1.99 -35.70 -0.09
N GLU A 78 1.71 -36.16 -1.31
CA GLU A 78 1.51 -37.58 -1.63
C GLU A 78 2.80 -38.39 -1.43
N GLY A 79 3.96 -37.77 -1.68
CA GLY A 79 5.29 -38.32 -1.41
C GLY A 79 5.66 -38.42 0.07
N GLY A 80 4.82 -37.89 0.97
CA GLY A 80 5.02 -37.96 2.43
C GLY A 80 5.59 -36.69 3.06
N ASP A 81 5.91 -35.66 2.26
CA ASP A 81 6.40 -34.40 2.80
C ASP A 81 5.28 -33.65 3.52
N ARG A 82 5.62 -33.04 4.66
CA ARG A 82 4.71 -32.16 5.41
C ARG A 82 5.27 -30.78 5.58
N MET A 83 6.59 -30.66 5.64
CA MET A 83 7.28 -29.37 5.69
C MET A 83 8.56 -29.43 4.83
N LEU A 84 9.05 -28.28 4.38
CA LEU A 84 10.30 -28.17 3.65
C LEU A 84 11.22 -27.15 4.33
N LEU A 85 12.43 -27.56 4.68
CA LEU A 85 13.52 -26.66 5.03
C LEU A 85 14.37 -26.42 3.79
N ILE A 86 14.44 -25.17 3.33
CA ILE A 86 15.08 -24.79 2.07
C ILE A 86 16.22 -23.81 2.33
N THR A 87 17.35 -24.07 1.68
CA THR A 87 18.56 -23.25 1.68
C THR A 87 19.20 -23.24 0.29
N ASP A 88 20.30 -22.51 0.15
CA ASP A 88 21.03 -22.38 -1.10
C ASP A 88 22.02 -23.52 -1.37
N LYS A 89 22.70 -24.02 -0.34
CA LYS A 89 23.61 -25.16 -0.43
C LYS A 89 23.42 -26.05 0.81
N PRO A 90 23.79 -27.35 0.74
CA PRO A 90 23.68 -28.23 1.89
C PRO A 90 24.30 -27.62 3.14
N PHE A 91 23.62 -27.78 4.27
CA PHE A 91 24.20 -27.49 5.57
C PHE A 91 25.34 -28.48 5.85
N ASP A 92 26.27 -28.05 6.69
CA ASP A 92 27.30 -28.92 7.23
C ASP A 92 26.71 -29.86 8.30
N ASP A 93 27.57 -30.68 8.88
CA ASP A 93 27.27 -31.62 9.96
C ASP A 93 26.75 -30.95 11.25
N LYS A 94 26.75 -29.61 11.32
CA LYS A 94 26.29 -28.83 12.47
C LYS A 94 24.79 -28.57 12.48
N LEU A 95 24.06 -28.91 11.41
CA LEU A 95 22.61 -28.70 11.34
C LEU A 95 21.84 -29.36 12.51
N PRO A 96 22.06 -30.65 12.84
CA PRO A 96 21.38 -31.27 13.98
C PRO A 96 21.67 -30.57 15.30
N SER A 97 22.93 -30.19 15.54
CA SER A 97 23.34 -29.46 16.74
C SER A 97 22.68 -28.08 16.83
N ALA A 98 22.56 -27.37 15.72
CA ALA A 98 21.86 -26.08 15.66
C ALA A 98 20.35 -26.22 15.95
N VAL A 99 19.69 -27.23 15.38
CA VAL A 99 18.27 -27.51 15.61
C VAL A 99 18.03 -27.94 17.06
N ALA A 100 18.88 -28.80 17.63
CA ALA A 100 18.81 -29.22 19.02
C ALA A 100 19.00 -28.04 19.99
N ALA A 101 19.99 -27.17 19.74
CA ALA A 101 20.22 -25.97 20.54
C ALA A 101 19.03 -25.01 20.51
N TRP A 102 18.40 -24.87 19.34
CA TRP A 102 17.18 -24.09 19.18
C TRP A 102 15.98 -24.71 19.90
N GLU A 103 15.76 -26.02 19.76
CA GLU A 103 14.65 -26.73 20.41
C GLU A 103 14.76 -26.63 21.93
N ARG A 104 15.96 -26.87 22.48
CA ARG A 104 16.26 -26.66 23.90
C ARG A 104 15.89 -25.24 24.35
N HIS A 105 16.24 -24.22 23.56
CA HIS A 105 15.85 -22.83 23.86
C HIS A 105 14.33 -22.62 23.90
N VAL A 106 13.59 -23.13 22.91
CA VAL A 106 12.12 -23.01 22.86
C VAL A 106 11.47 -23.75 24.02
N ARG A 107 12.01 -24.91 24.43
CA ARG A 107 11.57 -25.70 25.58
C ARG A 107 12.08 -25.19 26.94
N LYS A 108 12.66 -23.99 27.00
CA LYS A 108 13.21 -23.39 28.23
C LYS A 108 14.27 -24.27 28.92
N ASP A 109 15.20 -24.76 28.12
CA ASP A 109 16.36 -25.55 28.53
C ASP A 109 16.02 -26.97 29.05
N SER A 110 14.89 -27.54 28.59
CA SER A 110 14.63 -28.99 28.68
C SER A 110 15.54 -29.77 27.72
N ASP A 111 15.98 -30.96 28.13
CA ASP A 111 16.83 -31.86 27.32
C ASP A 111 16.07 -32.74 26.33
N GLU A 112 14.74 -32.60 26.23
CA GLU A 112 13.95 -33.23 25.17
C GLU A 112 14.38 -32.72 23.80
N GLN A 113 15.00 -33.59 23.00
CA GLN A 113 15.38 -33.34 21.61
C GLN A 113 14.56 -34.27 20.74
N THR A 114 13.61 -33.70 20.00
CA THR A 114 12.71 -34.48 19.14
C THR A 114 12.87 -34.15 17.67
N LEU A 115 13.36 -32.96 17.34
CA LEU A 115 13.44 -32.49 15.95
C LEU A 115 14.76 -32.83 15.28
N ALA A 116 15.87 -32.77 16.01
CA ALA A 116 17.21 -32.98 15.46
C ALA A 116 17.37 -34.39 14.87
N ASP A 117 16.84 -35.41 15.54
CA ASP A 117 16.89 -36.82 15.12
C ASP A 117 15.97 -37.12 13.93
N LEU A 118 14.99 -36.25 13.67
CA LEU A 118 14.04 -36.36 12.57
C LEU A 118 14.49 -35.56 11.32
N LEU A 119 15.68 -34.98 11.34
CA LEU A 119 16.21 -34.27 10.17
C LEU A 119 16.68 -35.26 9.11
N PRO A 120 16.18 -35.15 7.86
CA PRO A 120 16.65 -35.98 6.76
C PRO A 120 18.03 -35.52 6.29
N SER A 121 18.67 -36.35 5.47
CA SER A 121 19.76 -35.88 4.62
C SER A 121 19.24 -34.87 3.59
N PRO A 122 20.06 -33.88 3.15
CA PRO A 122 19.67 -33.00 2.07
C PRO A 122 19.42 -33.81 0.80
N GLU A 123 18.40 -33.43 0.04
CA GLU A 123 18.29 -33.91 -1.32
C GLU A 123 19.36 -33.29 -2.22
N ALA A 124 19.60 -33.94 -3.37
CA ALA A 124 20.36 -33.33 -4.45
C ALA A 124 19.74 -31.97 -4.83
N ALA A 125 20.58 -31.05 -5.29
CA ALA A 125 20.14 -29.71 -5.66
C ALA A 125 18.94 -29.79 -6.64
N ARG A 126 17.77 -29.31 -6.20
CA ARG A 126 16.51 -29.35 -6.96
C ARG A 126 16.44 -28.13 -7.89
N PRO A 127 16.36 -28.32 -9.21
CA PRO A 127 16.15 -27.21 -10.14
C PRO A 127 14.76 -26.63 -9.95
N LEU A 128 14.66 -25.33 -9.67
CA LEU A 128 13.35 -24.68 -9.44
C LEU A 128 12.42 -24.79 -10.66
N ALA A 129 13.00 -24.89 -11.85
CA ALA A 129 12.27 -25.04 -13.11
C ALA A 129 11.46 -26.34 -13.20
N GLU A 130 11.85 -27.41 -12.49
CA GLU A 130 11.17 -28.71 -12.54
C GLU A 130 9.85 -28.71 -11.77
N HIS A 131 9.65 -27.74 -10.87
CA HIS A 131 8.40 -27.57 -10.11
C HIS A 131 7.43 -26.59 -10.79
N VAL A 132 7.66 -26.24 -12.05
CA VAL A 132 6.86 -25.29 -12.81
C VAL A 132 6.06 -26.01 -13.87
N VAL A 133 4.74 -25.87 -13.78
CA VAL A 133 3.80 -26.39 -14.77
C VAL A 133 3.33 -25.23 -15.64
N PHE A 134 3.76 -25.23 -16.90
CA PHE A 134 3.26 -24.31 -17.92
C PHE A 134 1.92 -24.80 -18.46
N ARG A 135 1.05 -23.86 -18.81
CA ARG A 135 -0.29 -24.15 -19.32
C ARG A 135 -0.57 -23.24 -20.50
N ASP A 136 -1.05 -23.81 -21.60
CA ASP A 136 -1.36 -23.02 -22.81
C ASP A 136 -2.53 -22.07 -22.52
N GLY A 137 -2.40 -20.81 -22.95
CA GLY A 137 -3.38 -19.76 -22.73
C GLY A 137 -3.56 -19.31 -21.29
N ALA A 138 -2.79 -19.83 -20.33
CA ALA A 138 -2.95 -19.57 -18.91
C ALA A 138 -1.63 -19.33 -18.19
N VAL A 139 -1.68 -18.72 -17.01
CA VAL A 139 -0.47 -18.45 -16.23
C VAL A 139 0.15 -19.76 -15.71
N PRO A 140 1.49 -19.82 -15.54
CA PRO A 140 2.17 -20.99 -15.02
C PRO A 140 1.85 -21.19 -13.54
N VAL A 141 1.95 -22.45 -13.10
CA VAL A 141 1.68 -22.89 -11.72
C VAL A 141 2.96 -23.41 -11.10
N ALA A 142 3.18 -23.08 -9.83
CA ALA A 142 4.26 -23.64 -9.03
C ALA A 142 3.85 -23.67 -7.54
N PRO A 143 4.48 -24.52 -6.72
CA PRO A 143 4.32 -24.48 -5.27
C PRO A 143 4.62 -23.10 -4.69
N GLY A 144 3.93 -22.75 -3.60
CA GLY A 144 4.05 -21.42 -2.99
C GLY A 144 5.47 -21.10 -2.52
N TRP A 145 6.28 -22.11 -2.21
CA TRP A 145 7.68 -21.94 -1.80
C TRP A 145 8.58 -21.50 -2.97
N VAL A 146 8.31 -21.91 -4.22
CA VAL A 146 9.09 -21.54 -5.41
C VAL A 146 9.12 -20.02 -5.58
N PHE A 147 7.96 -19.37 -5.51
CA PHE A 147 7.83 -17.91 -5.58
C PHE A 147 8.62 -17.15 -4.49
N ARG A 148 8.88 -17.80 -3.35
CA ARG A 148 9.59 -17.19 -2.21
C ARG A 148 11.10 -17.35 -2.28
N VAL A 149 11.58 -18.40 -2.95
CA VAL A 149 12.99 -18.79 -2.98
C VAL A 149 13.66 -18.38 -4.30
N ALA A 150 12.94 -18.40 -5.42
CA ALA A 150 13.42 -18.04 -6.75
C ALA A 150 14.15 -16.70 -6.81
N THR A 151 13.75 -15.75 -5.97
CA THR A 151 14.34 -14.40 -5.93
C THR A 151 15.80 -14.42 -5.48
N TRP A 152 16.23 -15.37 -4.64
CA TRP A 152 17.61 -15.45 -4.18
C TRP A 152 18.59 -15.72 -5.31
N GLN A 153 18.25 -16.66 -6.19
CA GLN A 153 19.12 -17.05 -7.31
C GLN A 153 19.18 -15.94 -8.37
N VAL A 154 18.05 -15.29 -8.67
CA VAL A 154 18.02 -14.12 -9.55
C VAL A 154 18.89 -12.99 -8.98
N MET A 155 18.75 -12.69 -7.69
CA MET A 155 19.47 -11.61 -7.04
C MET A 155 20.96 -11.92 -6.84
N ARG A 156 21.33 -13.20 -6.68
CA ARG A 156 22.72 -13.65 -6.67
C ARG A 156 23.45 -13.32 -7.97
N ARG A 157 22.80 -13.48 -9.13
CA ARG A 157 23.38 -13.12 -10.44
C ARG A 157 23.71 -11.63 -10.56
N LEU A 158 22.99 -10.78 -9.82
CA LEU A 158 23.27 -9.34 -9.75
C LEU A 158 24.33 -8.98 -8.69
N SER A 159 24.60 -9.89 -7.74
CA SER A 159 25.61 -9.68 -6.71
C SER A 159 27.01 -9.63 -7.32
N GLY A 160 27.86 -8.73 -6.81
CA GLY A 160 29.22 -8.51 -7.31
C GLY A 160 29.29 -7.62 -8.55
N THR A 161 28.18 -7.39 -9.24
CA THR A 161 28.11 -6.50 -10.41
C THR A 161 28.16 -5.02 -10.00
N ARG A 162 28.42 -4.15 -10.98
CA ARG A 162 28.46 -2.70 -10.79
C ARG A 162 27.30 -2.04 -11.53
N LEU A 163 26.40 -1.41 -10.77
CA LEU A 163 25.29 -0.62 -11.31
C LEU A 163 25.80 0.76 -11.69
N ALA A 164 25.84 1.07 -12.98
CA ALA A 164 26.23 2.39 -13.48
C ALA A 164 25.19 3.45 -13.10
N ILE A 165 25.63 4.54 -12.48
CA ILE A 165 24.77 5.60 -11.95
C ILE A 165 24.90 6.88 -12.77
N SER A 166 26.12 7.33 -13.04
CA SER A 166 26.41 8.52 -13.84
C SER A 166 27.86 8.54 -14.31
N GLY A 167 28.12 8.68 -15.61
CA GLY A 167 29.48 8.72 -16.13
C GLY A 167 30.29 7.50 -15.70
N GLN A 168 31.38 7.71 -14.94
CA GLN A 168 32.22 6.65 -14.39
C GLN A 168 31.75 6.12 -13.01
N ASP A 169 30.77 6.77 -12.37
CA ASP A 169 30.28 6.35 -11.06
C ASP A 169 29.42 5.08 -11.16
N SER A 170 29.72 4.13 -10.29
CA SER A 170 28.97 2.88 -10.18
C SER A 170 28.84 2.43 -8.74
N ILE A 171 27.75 1.74 -8.43
CA ILE A 171 27.49 1.15 -7.13
C ILE A 171 27.82 -0.33 -7.20
N ARG A 172 28.57 -0.84 -6.22
CA ARG A 172 28.81 -2.27 -6.09
C ARG A 172 27.71 -2.93 -5.27
N LEU A 173 27.16 -3.97 -5.86
CA LEU A 173 26.01 -4.68 -5.37
C LEU A 173 26.43 -5.91 -4.55
N ARG A 174 25.86 -6.09 -3.36
CA ARG A 174 26.13 -7.25 -2.50
C ARG A 174 24.84 -7.94 -2.04
N LEU A 175 24.79 -9.27 -2.17
CA LEU A 175 23.66 -10.09 -1.71
C LEU A 175 23.47 -10.01 -0.19
N ALA A 176 22.22 -10.03 0.25
CA ALA A 176 21.81 -10.20 1.64
C ALA A 176 20.95 -11.46 1.84
N THR A 177 20.92 -12.00 3.05
CA THR A 177 20.20 -13.27 3.36
C THR A 177 18.68 -13.16 3.33
N ASP A 178 18.14 -11.94 3.23
CA ASP A 178 16.70 -11.72 2.98
C ASP A 178 16.31 -11.86 1.51
N GLY A 179 17.29 -12.05 0.61
CA GLY A 179 17.08 -12.14 -0.83
C GLY A 179 17.16 -10.81 -1.56
N SER A 180 17.59 -9.74 -0.89
CA SER A 180 17.84 -8.44 -1.52
C SER A 180 19.32 -8.26 -1.87
N VAL A 181 19.60 -7.23 -2.67
CA VAL A 181 20.95 -6.80 -3.01
C VAL A 181 21.14 -5.34 -2.59
N LEU A 182 22.25 -5.06 -1.94
CA LEU A 182 22.51 -3.82 -1.22
C LEU A 182 23.68 -3.05 -1.83
N ALA A 183 23.58 -1.72 -1.82
CA ALA A 183 24.72 -0.82 -1.96
C ALA A 183 25.51 -0.79 -0.64
N TRP A 184 26.35 -1.80 -0.41
CA TRP A 184 26.99 -2.01 0.89
C TRP A 184 28.27 -1.18 1.07
N HIS A 185 29.02 -0.88 0.00
CA HIS A 185 30.32 -0.25 0.17
C HIS A 185 30.22 1.20 0.65
N GLU A 186 31.22 1.64 1.41
CA GLU A 186 31.21 2.93 2.10
C GLU A 186 31.00 4.13 1.15
N ASN A 187 31.53 4.04 -0.06
CA ASN A 187 31.42 5.08 -1.10
C ASN A 187 30.08 5.04 -1.85
N ASP A 188 29.34 3.94 -1.74
CA ASP A 188 28.06 3.75 -2.42
C ASP A 188 26.88 4.24 -1.57
N LEU A 189 27.11 4.53 -0.29
CA LEU A 189 26.09 4.98 0.65
C LEU A 189 25.48 6.34 0.27
N LEU A 190 24.18 6.47 0.56
CA LEU A 190 23.43 7.71 0.38
C LEU A 190 23.81 8.71 1.46
N ARG A 191 24.19 9.91 1.01
CA ARG A 191 24.47 11.05 1.88
C ARG A 191 23.24 11.94 2.03
N ASN A 192 23.08 12.52 3.21
CA ASN A 192 22.08 13.56 3.46
C ASN A 192 22.57 14.93 2.94
N GLY A 193 21.77 15.97 3.15
CA GLY A 193 22.09 17.35 2.76
C GLY A 193 23.31 17.96 3.47
N TYR A 194 23.76 17.37 4.58
CA TYR A 194 24.97 17.75 5.33
C TYR A 194 26.18 16.88 4.97
N GLY A 195 26.05 15.96 4.01
CA GLY A 195 27.15 15.08 3.58
C GLY A 195 27.34 13.82 4.43
N VAL A 196 26.56 13.63 5.49
CA VAL A 196 26.60 12.46 6.40
C VAL A 196 25.89 11.28 5.76
N LYS A 197 26.47 10.08 5.86
CA LYS A 197 25.89 8.84 5.31
C LYS A 197 24.72 8.39 6.17
N GLY A 198 23.55 8.22 5.56
CA GLY A 198 22.31 7.94 6.27
C GLY A 198 21.38 6.96 5.57
N GLY A 199 21.78 6.40 4.43
CA GLY A 199 20.97 5.40 3.75
C GLY A 199 21.76 4.59 2.75
N MET A 200 21.12 3.58 2.18
CA MET A 200 21.66 2.79 1.09
C MET A 200 20.57 2.37 0.11
N VAL A 201 20.97 1.95 -1.09
CA VAL A 201 20.06 1.28 -2.02
C VAL A 201 19.82 -0.14 -1.54
N ARG A 202 18.55 -0.54 -1.55
CA ARG A 202 18.13 -1.94 -1.51
C ARG A 202 17.36 -2.25 -2.79
N LEU A 203 17.85 -3.22 -3.54
CA LEU A 203 17.21 -3.81 -4.71
C LEU A 203 16.60 -5.16 -4.30
N SER A 204 15.36 -5.41 -4.71
CA SER A 204 14.67 -6.68 -4.52
C SER A 204 14.00 -7.10 -5.83
N ALA A 205 13.75 -8.40 -5.96
CA ALA A 205 12.95 -8.96 -7.03
C ALA A 205 11.81 -9.80 -6.46
N ARG A 206 10.74 -9.97 -7.23
CA ARG A 206 9.63 -10.87 -6.93
C ARG A 206 9.24 -11.63 -8.19
N LEU A 207 9.13 -12.95 -8.07
CA LEU A 207 8.50 -13.80 -9.08
C LEU A 207 6.98 -13.69 -8.92
N THR A 208 6.27 -13.42 -10.01
CA THR A 208 4.81 -13.30 -10.04
C THR A 208 4.25 -13.90 -11.33
N THR A 209 2.95 -14.14 -11.34
CA THR A 209 2.16 -14.39 -12.55
C THR A 209 1.52 -13.09 -13.03
N ARG A 210 0.97 -13.07 -14.24
CA ARG A 210 0.10 -12.00 -14.75
C ARG A 210 -1.01 -12.55 -15.62
N ALA A 211 -2.23 -12.07 -15.40
CA ALA A 211 -3.39 -12.45 -16.21
C ALA A 211 -3.09 -12.40 -17.72
N GLY A 212 -3.32 -13.53 -18.40
CA GLY A 212 -3.09 -13.72 -19.82
C GLY A 212 -1.62 -13.81 -20.27
N ILE A 213 -0.65 -13.87 -19.35
CA ILE A 213 0.77 -14.10 -19.66
C ILE A 213 1.14 -15.54 -19.26
N GLU A 214 1.59 -16.32 -20.23
CA GLU A 214 1.92 -17.75 -20.05
C GLU A 214 3.29 -17.99 -19.39
N ASP A 215 4.12 -16.95 -19.28
CA ASP A 215 5.41 -17.00 -18.61
C ASP A 215 5.31 -16.40 -17.19
N PHE A 216 6.22 -16.81 -16.31
CA PHE A 216 6.41 -16.07 -15.07
C PHE A 216 6.95 -14.68 -15.38
N VAL A 217 6.67 -13.73 -14.49
CA VAL A 217 7.18 -12.36 -14.57
C VAL A 217 8.04 -12.07 -13.36
N LEU A 218 9.26 -11.59 -13.59
CA LEU A 218 10.12 -11.01 -12.56
C LEU A 218 9.87 -9.51 -12.47
N CYS A 219 9.44 -9.06 -11.29
CA CYS A 219 9.28 -7.64 -10.98
C CYS A 219 10.39 -7.17 -10.06
N PHE A 220 11.13 -6.13 -10.48
CA PHE A 220 12.22 -5.55 -9.70
C PHE A 220 11.80 -4.24 -9.05
N THR A 221 12.20 -4.05 -7.80
CA THR A 221 11.96 -2.83 -7.03
C THR A 221 13.25 -2.37 -6.36
N ALA A 222 13.54 -1.07 -6.44
CA ALA A 222 14.60 -0.45 -5.68
C ALA A 222 14.07 0.64 -4.75
N VAL A 223 14.59 0.67 -3.53
CA VAL A 223 14.23 1.65 -2.50
C VAL A 223 15.46 2.24 -1.84
N ALA A 224 15.33 3.46 -1.34
CA ALA A 224 16.29 4.04 -0.41
C ALA A 224 15.97 3.53 0.99
N SER A 225 16.84 2.68 1.54
CA SER A 225 16.73 2.18 2.91
C SER A 225 17.49 3.08 3.87
N PRO A 226 16.81 3.76 4.81
CA PRO A 226 17.48 4.61 5.79
C PRO A 226 18.23 3.77 6.83
N ILE A 227 19.43 4.22 7.19
CA ILE A 227 20.27 3.63 8.23
C ILE A 227 20.06 4.44 9.50
N ALA A 228 19.72 3.78 10.60
CA ALA A 228 19.55 4.44 11.89
C ALA A 228 20.89 4.79 12.53
N SER A 229 20.94 5.95 13.18
CA SER A 229 22.07 6.36 14.03
C SER A 229 21.96 5.87 15.47
N THR A 230 20.84 5.24 15.86
CA THR A 230 20.63 4.67 17.21
C THR A 230 19.87 3.36 17.12
N TRP A 231 20.00 2.51 18.13
CA TRP A 231 19.20 1.27 18.29
C TRP A 231 17.73 1.53 18.68
N ASN A 232 17.35 2.78 18.93
CA ASN A 232 16.01 3.10 19.38
C ASN A 232 14.98 2.80 18.27
N ARG A 233 13.93 2.04 18.62
CA ARG A 233 12.86 1.61 17.72
C ARG A 233 13.29 0.82 16.46
N THR A 234 14.54 0.36 16.38
CA THR A 234 15.01 -0.48 15.26
C THR A 234 14.52 -1.93 15.43
N LYS A 235 13.96 -2.50 14.36
CA LYS A 235 13.42 -3.88 14.36
C LYS A 235 14.29 -4.88 13.62
N ASN A 236 15.16 -4.42 12.72
CA ASN A 236 16.01 -5.26 11.90
C ASN A 236 17.38 -4.61 11.75
N VAL A 237 18.39 -5.42 11.48
CA VAL A 237 19.76 -4.97 11.24
C VAL A 237 20.39 -5.79 10.12
N TRP A 238 21.19 -5.12 9.30
CA TRP A 238 22.12 -5.79 8.41
C TRP A 238 23.50 -5.92 9.05
N ILE A 239 24.11 -7.11 8.98
CA ILE A 239 25.39 -7.42 9.62
C ILE A 239 26.36 -8.04 8.60
N ASP A 240 27.53 -7.43 8.46
CA ASP A 240 28.64 -8.00 7.70
C ASP A 240 29.59 -8.77 8.64
N ARG A 241 29.70 -10.08 8.45
CA ARG A 241 30.63 -10.94 9.21
C ARG A 241 32.08 -10.85 8.71
N ARG A 242 32.35 -10.00 7.70
CA ARG A 242 33.66 -9.86 7.03
C ARG A 242 34.21 -11.16 6.44
N VAL A 243 33.31 -12.10 6.12
CA VAL A 243 33.64 -13.32 5.40
C VAL A 243 33.57 -13.02 3.91
N GLN A 244 34.68 -13.23 3.20
CA GLN A 244 34.76 -12.93 1.77
C GLN A 244 33.71 -13.73 0.98
N GLY A 245 32.97 -13.04 0.11
CA GLY A 245 31.92 -13.66 -0.72
C GLY A 245 30.63 -14.02 0.04
N ALA A 246 30.61 -13.93 1.38
CA ALA A 246 29.40 -14.22 2.15
C ALA A 246 28.35 -13.11 1.99
N PRO A 247 27.06 -13.47 1.93
CA PRO A 247 25.97 -12.52 1.99
C PRO A 247 26.00 -11.69 3.28
N VAL A 248 25.45 -10.48 3.21
CA VAL A 248 25.17 -9.67 4.40
C VAL A 248 23.99 -10.30 5.15
N LEU A 249 24.14 -10.54 6.44
CA LEU A 249 23.05 -11.08 7.25
C LEU A 249 21.96 -10.02 7.42
N HIS A 250 20.69 -10.41 7.30
CA HIS A 250 19.55 -9.58 7.72
C HIS A 250 18.82 -10.27 8.86
N LEU A 251 18.92 -9.72 10.07
CA LEU A 251 18.39 -10.34 11.29
C LEU A 251 17.39 -9.42 12.02
N PRO A 252 16.32 -9.97 12.61
CA PRO A 252 15.40 -9.23 13.47
C PRO A 252 16.04 -8.89 14.83
N LEU A 253 15.57 -7.81 15.44
CA LEU A 253 15.97 -7.32 16.76
C LEU A 253 14.79 -7.34 17.72
N LYS A 254 15.02 -7.80 18.95
CA LYS A 254 14.04 -7.77 20.05
C LYS A 254 14.35 -6.62 21.04
N PRO A 255 13.33 -5.92 21.56
CA PRO A 255 13.52 -4.97 22.65
C PRO A 255 13.92 -5.75 23.92
N HIS A 256 14.85 -5.19 24.69
CA HIS A 256 15.30 -5.76 25.95
C HIS A 256 15.49 -4.63 26.96
N LYS A 257 15.11 -4.87 28.21
CA LYS A 257 15.30 -3.91 29.30
C LYS A 257 16.55 -4.34 30.07
N THR A 258 17.53 -3.46 30.15
CA THR A 258 18.76 -3.68 30.93
C THR A 258 18.46 -3.62 32.43
N GLU A 259 19.42 -4.04 33.26
CA GLU A 259 19.32 -3.98 34.73
C GLU A 259 19.07 -2.55 35.23
N ASP A 260 19.68 -1.55 34.60
CA ASP A 260 19.45 -0.12 34.87
C ASP A 260 18.08 0.40 34.39
N GLY A 261 17.24 -0.49 33.88
CA GLY A 261 15.90 -0.19 33.39
C GLY A 261 15.82 0.49 32.03
N GLN A 262 16.95 0.66 31.32
CA GLN A 262 17.00 1.25 30.00
C GLN A 262 16.61 0.24 28.90
N TRP A 263 15.91 0.71 27.87
CA TRP A 263 15.55 -0.13 26.73
C TRP A 263 16.68 -0.17 25.70
N THR A 264 17.19 -1.37 25.43
CA THR A 264 18.16 -1.66 24.38
C THR A 264 17.59 -2.65 23.35
N ARG A 265 18.41 -3.01 22.36
CA ARG A 265 18.12 -4.03 21.34
C ARG A 265 19.11 -5.18 21.47
N LYS A 266 18.61 -6.40 21.32
CA LYS A 266 19.42 -7.61 21.16
C LYS A 266 18.94 -8.43 19.98
N LEU A 267 19.80 -9.31 19.49
CA LEU A 267 19.39 -10.39 18.58
C LEU A 267 18.41 -11.32 19.30
N GLU A 268 17.71 -12.14 18.53
CA GLU A 268 16.85 -13.16 19.09
C GLU A 268 17.64 -14.14 19.97
N ASP A 269 17.11 -14.50 21.15
CA ASP A 269 17.82 -15.25 22.19
C ASP A 269 18.29 -16.65 21.76
N ALA A 270 17.65 -17.23 20.75
CA ALA A 270 18.10 -18.49 20.15
C ALA A 270 19.39 -18.32 19.33
N VAL A 271 19.65 -17.14 18.75
CA VAL A 271 20.80 -16.91 17.85
C VAL A 271 22.14 -17.11 18.58
N PRO A 272 22.42 -16.48 19.73
CA PRO A 272 23.68 -16.72 20.44
C PRO A 272 23.88 -18.19 20.83
N LYS A 273 22.83 -18.87 21.32
CA LYS A 273 22.87 -20.29 21.72
C LYS A 273 23.24 -21.20 20.55
N ILE A 274 22.66 -20.96 19.37
CA ILE A 274 22.96 -21.72 18.15
C ILE A 274 24.40 -21.48 17.69
N LEU A 275 24.85 -20.22 17.70
CA LEU A 275 26.22 -19.88 17.29
C LEU A 275 27.26 -20.56 18.19
N GLU A 276 27.02 -20.55 19.51
CA GLU A 276 27.88 -21.17 20.50
C GLU A 276 28.06 -22.68 20.26
N VAL A 277 26.95 -23.42 20.13
CA VAL A 277 26.99 -24.87 19.88
C VAL A 277 27.60 -25.22 18.52
N CYS A 278 27.54 -24.30 17.55
CA CYS A 278 28.16 -24.48 16.25
C CYS A 278 29.66 -24.08 16.22
N ASP A 279 30.27 -23.75 17.35
CA ASP A 279 31.63 -23.20 17.45
C ASP A 279 31.85 -21.94 16.59
N LEU A 280 30.81 -21.10 16.48
CA LEU A 280 30.85 -19.85 15.73
C LEU A 280 30.96 -18.66 16.68
N LYS A 281 31.78 -17.68 16.29
CA LYS A 281 31.90 -16.42 17.01
C LYS A 281 30.51 -15.77 17.21
N THR A 282 30.19 -15.45 18.46
CA THR A 282 28.97 -14.74 18.84
C THR A 282 28.91 -13.37 18.17
N MET A 283 27.70 -12.94 17.84
CA MET A 283 27.44 -11.63 17.24
C MET A 283 26.93 -10.66 18.30
N ASP A 284 27.85 -9.99 18.99
CA ASP A 284 27.48 -8.96 19.95
C ASP A 284 27.17 -7.65 19.23
N LEU A 285 26.02 -7.06 19.55
CA LEU A 285 25.67 -5.75 19.04
C LEU A 285 26.47 -4.69 19.82
N PRO A 286 27.11 -3.71 19.15
CA PRO A 286 27.82 -2.66 19.85
C PRO A 286 26.84 -1.83 20.70
N ARG A 287 27.25 -1.43 21.91
CA ARG A 287 26.42 -0.62 22.82
C ARG A 287 25.93 0.67 22.17
N GLU A 288 26.82 1.32 21.43
CA GLU A 288 26.55 2.53 20.66
C GLU A 288 26.93 2.31 19.19
N LEU A 289 26.17 2.94 18.28
CA LEU A 289 26.48 2.90 16.86
C LEU A 289 27.53 3.96 16.52
N PRO A 290 28.49 3.65 15.64
CA PRO A 290 29.44 4.64 15.16
C PRO A 290 28.73 5.75 14.38
N ALA A 291 29.36 6.93 14.34
CA ALA A 291 28.83 8.08 13.59
C ALA A 291 28.70 7.80 12.08
N GLU A 292 29.62 7.01 11.52
CA GLU A 292 29.59 6.55 10.14
C GLU A 292 29.18 5.06 10.08
N PRO A 293 28.32 4.64 9.11
CA PRO A 293 27.83 3.26 9.03
C PRO A 293 28.94 2.21 8.80
N GLY A 294 29.18 1.37 9.81
CA GLY A 294 30.12 0.24 9.75
C GLY A 294 29.48 -1.09 9.35
N ASP A 295 29.94 -2.17 9.98
CA ASP A 295 29.50 -3.56 9.72
C ASP A 295 28.06 -3.84 10.16
N TYR A 296 27.54 -3.04 11.12
CA TYR A 296 26.18 -3.11 11.62
C TYR A 296 25.40 -1.91 11.08
N ARG A 297 24.33 -2.18 10.33
CA ARG A 297 23.47 -1.14 9.74
C ARG A 297 22.02 -1.38 10.11
N PRO A 298 21.55 -0.76 11.20
CA PRO A 298 20.17 -0.95 11.64
C PRO A 298 19.21 -0.19 10.73
N ILE A 299 18.06 -0.79 10.45
CA ILE A 299 17.06 -0.18 9.59
C ILE A 299 16.30 0.88 10.40
N ALA A 300 16.29 2.12 9.92
CA ALA A 300 15.59 3.20 10.63
C ALA A 300 14.06 2.99 10.62
N PRO A 301 13.37 3.33 11.73
CA PRO A 301 11.92 3.29 11.77
C PRO A 301 11.33 4.33 10.79
N VAL A 302 10.09 4.07 10.36
CA VAL A 302 9.33 4.97 9.48
C VAL A 302 9.20 6.36 10.13
N GLY A 303 9.35 7.42 9.33
CA GLY A 303 9.16 8.82 9.77
C GLY A 303 10.43 9.57 10.20
N ARG A 304 11.54 8.89 10.49
CA ARG A 304 12.84 9.53 10.77
C ARG A 304 13.87 9.10 9.73
N GLN A 305 13.92 9.81 8.61
CA GLN A 305 14.85 9.48 7.52
C GLN A 305 15.92 10.57 7.38
N PRO A 306 17.21 10.25 7.54
CA PRO A 306 18.29 11.20 7.32
C PRO A 306 18.45 11.56 5.83
N VAL A 307 18.03 10.69 4.92
CA VAL A 307 17.94 10.94 3.46
C VAL A 307 16.47 10.91 3.05
N GLY A 308 16.06 11.79 2.13
CA GLY A 308 14.67 11.80 1.67
C GLY A 308 14.27 10.48 1.00
N PRO A 309 12.98 10.08 1.04
CA PRO A 309 12.54 8.81 0.47
C PRO A 309 12.69 8.77 -1.06
N GLY A 310 12.90 7.57 -1.60
CA GLY A 310 12.96 7.31 -3.05
C GLY A 310 14.31 7.63 -3.70
N LEU A 311 14.56 7.00 -4.85
CA LEU A 311 15.83 7.09 -5.59
C LEU A 311 15.73 7.97 -6.86
N GLY A 312 14.52 8.43 -7.22
CA GLY A 312 14.25 9.17 -8.46
C GLY A 312 14.09 8.29 -9.70
N ALA A 313 13.46 8.83 -10.74
CA ALA A 313 13.19 8.07 -11.97
C ALA A 313 14.46 7.83 -12.82
N ARG A 314 15.46 8.74 -12.77
CA ARG A 314 16.75 8.53 -13.48
C ARG A 314 17.47 7.30 -12.96
N PHE A 315 17.44 7.08 -11.63
CA PHE A 315 17.96 5.85 -11.03
C PHE A 315 17.21 4.61 -11.54
N MET A 316 15.88 4.66 -11.63
CA MET A 316 15.09 3.52 -12.11
C MET A 316 15.38 3.19 -13.59
N LEU A 317 15.63 4.20 -14.42
CA LEU A 317 16.08 3.98 -15.81
C LEU A 317 17.47 3.34 -15.86
N ARG A 318 18.41 3.78 -15.00
CA ARG A 318 19.74 3.17 -14.88
C ARG A 318 19.65 1.71 -14.43
N LEU A 319 18.79 1.43 -13.45
CA LEU A 319 18.51 0.07 -13.00
C LEU A 319 17.97 -0.79 -14.15
N HIS A 320 17.01 -0.31 -14.92
CA HIS A 320 16.52 -1.02 -16.10
C HIS A 320 17.65 -1.35 -17.09
N LYS A 321 18.48 -0.37 -17.46
CA LYS A 321 19.63 -0.58 -18.36
C LYS A 321 20.60 -1.63 -17.80
N HIS A 322 20.86 -1.59 -16.50
CA HIS A 322 21.73 -2.56 -15.83
C HIS A 322 21.13 -3.97 -15.82
N LEU A 323 19.84 -4.12 -15.52
CA LEU A 323 19.15 -5.41 -15.52
C LEU A 323 19.21 -6.07 -16.90
N VAL A 324 18.86 -5.33 -17.96
CA VAL A 324 18.94 -5.84 -19.34
C VAL A 324 20.39 -6.18 -19.73
N GLY A 325 21.37 -5.42 -19.24
CA GLY A 325 22.78 -5.70 -19.50
C GLY A 325 23.34 -6.91 -18.75
N GLN A 326 22.89 -7.18 -17.54
CA GLN A 326 23.37 -8.33 -16.72
C GLN A 326 22.53 -9.59 -16.94
N LEU A 327 21.28 -9.45 -17.37
CA LEU A 327 20.33 -10.54 -17.61
C LEU A 327 19.73 -10.39 -19.01
N PRO A 328 20.52 -10.61 -20.09
CA PRO A 328 20.11 -10.31 -21.46
C PRO A 328 18.92 -11.14 -21.98
N ALA A 329 18.65 -12.29 -21.34
CA ALA A 329 17.45 -13.10 -21.57
C ALA A 329 16.15 -12.35 -21.21
N LEU A 330 16.21 -11.42 -20.26
CA LEU A 330 15.05 -10.68 -19.77
C LEU A 330 14.72 -9.52 -20.72
N ARG A 331 13.59 -9.65 -21.41
CA ARG A 331 12.99 -8.55 -22.19
C ARG A 331 11.90 -7.87 -21.38
N THR A 332 11.65 -6.58 -21.59
CA THR A 332 10.56 -5.92 -20.86
C THR A 332 9.21 -6.37 -21.41
N LEU A 333 8.21 -6.50 -20.55
CA LEU A 333 6.82 -6.67 -21.01
C LEU A 333 6.41 -5.51 -21.92
N SER A 334 5.74 -5.83 -23.03
CA SER A 334 5.40 -4.84 -24.06
C SER A 334 4.11 -4.09 -23.73
N TYR A 335 4.23 -2.83 -23.33
CA TYR A 335 3.09 -1.95 -23.08
C TYR A 335 2.94 -0.92 -24.22
N ALA A 336 2.01 -1.14 -25.14
CA ALA A 336 1.74 -0.25 -26.26
C ALA A 336 0.76 0.86 -25.86
N HIS A 337 0.97 2.10 -26.34
CA HIS A 337 0.02 3.18 -26.06
C HIS A 337 -1.32 2.90 -26.75
N ASP A 338 -2.41 2.79 -25.99
CA ASP A 338 -3.74 2.57 -26.53
C ASP A 338 -4.36 3.91 -26.94
N LYS A 339 -4.13 4.30 -28.19
CA LYS A 339 -4.58 5.60 -28.75
C LYS A 339 -6.09 5.78 -28.74
N ARG A 340 -6.87 4.71 -28.56
CA ARG A 340 -8.33 4.75 -28.46
C ARG A 340 -8.79 5.38 -27.15
N ILE A 341 -7.96 5.33 -26.11
CA ILE A 341 -8.28 5.85 -24.79
C ILE A 341 -7.72 7.27 -24.65
N VAL A 342 -8.62 8.25 -24.71
CA VAL A 342 -8.29 9.64 -24.40
C VAL A 342 -8.57 9.91 -22.92
N VAL A 343 -7.53 10.29 -22.18
CA VAL A 343 -7.61 10.74 -20.79
C VAL A 343 -7.59 12.27 -20.78
N PRO A 344 -8.64 12.94 -20.28
CA PRO A 344 -8.70 14.40 -20.28
C PRO A 344 -7.66 15.01 -19.32
N GLU A 345 -7.32 16.27 -19.57
CA GLU A 345 -6.48 17.03 -18.66
C GLU A 345 -7.17 17.16 -17.29
N ARG A 346 -6.38 17.12 -16.21
CA ARG A 346 -6.91 17.18 -14.86
C ARG A 346 -7.37 18.61 -14.55
N GLU A 347 -8.62 18.74 -14.12
CA GLU A 347 -9.19 20.01 -13.64
C GLU A 347 -9.13 20.03 -12.11
N LYS A 348 -9.03 21.21 -11.47
CA LYS A 348 -9.00 21.30 -10.00
C LYS A 348 -10.41 21.17 -9.41
N PRO A 349 -10.61 20.52 -8.25
CA PRO A 349 -11.93 20.34 -7.61
C PRO A 349 -12.78 21.59 -7.41
N ASP A 350 -12.15 22.73 -7.15
CA ASP A 350 -12.78 24.03 -6.87
C ASP A 350 -12.83 24.95 -8.10
N SER A 351 -12.36 24.48 -9.26
CA SER A 351 -12.23 25.33 -10.45
C SER A 351 -13.55 25.80 -11.07
N SER A 352 -14.69 25.25 -10.63
CA SER A 352 -16.05 25.66 -11.02
C SER A 352 -16.87 26.29 -9.89
N GLY A 353 -16.40 26.30 -8.64
CA GLY A 353 -17.24 26.62 -7.46
C GLY A 353 -18.18 25.47 -7.08
N LEU A 354 -19.05 25.68 -6.09
CA LEU A 354 -20.22 24.83 -5.85
C LEU A 354 -21.28 25.17 -6.92
N SER A 355 -21.86 24.16 -7.56
CA SER A 355 -23.04 24.35 -8.44
C SER A 355 -24.26 23.72 -7.77
N SER A 356 -25.48 24.13 -8.14
CA SER A 356 -26.72 23.48 -7.68
C SER A 356 -26.70 21.95 -7.90
N LEU A 357 -26.23 21.50 -9.07
CA LEU A 357 -26.04 20.07 -9.38
C LEU A 357 -25.09 19.34 -8.42
N ALA A 358 -24.18 20.07 -7.77
CA ALA A 358 -23.27 19.50 -6.78
C ALA A 358 -24.02 19.21 -5.46
N LEU A 359 -24.98 20.05 -5.07
CA LEU A 359 -25.86 19.76 -3.94
C LEU A 359 -26.80 18.59 -4.26
N ASP A 360 -27.39 18.57 -5.46
CA ASP A 360 -28.30 17.51 -5.89
C ASP A 360 -27.65 16.11 -5.88
N SER A 361 -26.33 16.03 -6.06
CA SER A 361 -25.56 14.78 -5.97
C SER A 361 -25.60 14.11 -4.59
N THR A 362 -25.83 14.90 -3.54
CA THR A 362 -25.99 14.42 -2.15
C THR A 362 -27.35 13.75 -1.92
N GLY A 363 -28.34 14.09 -2.75
CA GLY A 363 -29.74 13.70 -2.58
C GLY A 363 -30.52 14.54 -1.56
N PHE A 364 -29.93 15.60 -1.00
CA PHE A 364 -30.57 16.56 -0.10
C PHE A 364 -30.88 17.87 -0.85
N LYS A 365 -31.85 18.64 -0.35
CA LYS A 365 -32.23 19.96 -0.89
C LYS A 365 -31.50 21.10 -0.18
N ARG A 366 -30.99 20.87 1.03
CA ARG A 366 -30.26 21.86 1.83
C ARG A 366 -29.04 21.23 2.50
N LEU A 367 -27.95 22.00 2.56
CA LEU A 367 -26.70 21.65 3.26
C LEU A 367 -26.26 22.80 4.17
N THR A 368 -26.03 22.50 5.45
CA THR A 368 -25.42 23.43 6.41
C THR A 368 -24.03 22.94 6.82
N ILE A 369 -23.02 23.76 6.58
CA ILE A 369 -21.64 23.53 7.04
C ILE A 369 -21.45 24.25 8.37
N MET A 370 -21.31 23.49 9.44
CA MET A 370 -21.08 24.02 10.79
C MET A 370 -19.57 24.12 11.08
N CYS A 371 -19.05 25.34 11.13
CA CYS A 371 -17.66 25.65 11.45
C CYS A 371 -17.47 25.78 12.97
N LEU A 372 -16.81 24.80 13.58
CA LEU A 372 -16.54 24.72 15.01
C LEU A 372 -15.07 25.05 15.30
N TYR A 373 -14.81 26.10 16.06
CA TYR A 373 -13.44 26.57 16.32
C TYR A 373 -13.19 27.01 17.77
N ASP A 374 -11.92 26.92 18.18
CA ASP A 374 -11.36 27.44 19.44
C ASP A 374 -10.57 28.73 19.15
N THR A 375 -9.80 28.75 18.06
CA THR A 375 -8.88 29.84 17.72
C THR A 375 -9.36 30.70 16.55
N THR A 376 -9.07 32.00 16.61
CA THR A 376 -9.30 32.93 15.49
C THR A 376 -8.52 32.50 14.25
N GLU A 377 -7.31 31.94 14.41
CA GLU A 377 -6.52 31.44 13.28
C GLU A 377 -7.26 30.33 12.51
N ALA A 378 -7.89 29.40 13.21
CA ALA A 378 -8.68 28.35 12.56
C ALA A 378 -9.89 28.94 11.83
N ARG A 379 -10.63 29.86 12.48
CA ARG A 379 -11.75 30.58 11.87
C ARG A 379 -11.35 31.30 10.59
N ASP A 380 -10.28 32.09 10.62
CA ASP A 380 -9.80 32.87 9.47
C ASP A 380 -9.40 31.95 8.31
N ARG A 381 -8.82 30.78 8.62
CA ARG A 381 -8.48 29.77 7.60
C ARG A 381 -9.72 29.12 7.00
N MET A 382 -10.77 28.89 7.79
CA MET A 382 -12.07 28.42 7.30
C MET A 382 -12.72 29.47 6.40
N GLU A 383 -12.77 30.73 6.84
CA GLU A 383 -13.27 31.87 6.04
C GLU A 383 -12.59 31.98 4.68
N VAL A 384 -11.25 31.90 4.64
CA VAL A 384 -10.49 31.99 3.39
C VAL A 384 -10.85 30.85 2.44
N ALA A 385 -10.93 29.61 2.94
CA ALA A 385 -11.26 28.47 2.09
C ALA A 385 -12.71 28.52 1.58
N LEU A 386 -13.66 28.94 2.42
CA LEU A 386 -15.05 29.13 2.03
C LEU A 386 -15.21 30.28 1.03
N SER A 387 -14.46 31.37 1.21
CA SER A 387 -14.46 32.49 0.28
C SER A 387 -13.94 32.10 -1.10
N GLU A 388 -12.91 31.25 -1.15
CA GLU A 388 -12.40 30.69 -2.42
C GLU A 388 -13.42 29.77 -3.09
N LEU A 389 -14.13 28.94 -2.31
CA LEU A 389 -15.17 28.05 -2.82
C LEU A 389 -16.38 28.83 -3.37
N ALA A 390 -16.86 29.83 -2.63
CA ALA A 390 -18.00 30.67 -2.97
C ALA A 390 -17.65 31.81 -3.96
N ARG A 391 -16.35 32.01 -4.27
CA ARG A 391 -15.84 33.08 -5.14
C ARG A 391 -16.24 34.49 -4.72
N ARG A 392 -16.44 34.68 -3.42
CA ARG A 392 -16.75 35.96 -2.79
C ARG A 392 -16.29 35.95 -1.35
N THR A 393 -16.15 37.13 -0.77
CA THR A 393 -15.75 37.25 0.63
C THR A 393 -16.85 36.69 1.54
N ILE A 394 -16.48 35.74 2.39
CA ILE A 394 -17.30 35.20 3.47
C ILE A 394 -16.71 35.70 4.80
N ARG A 395 -17.57 36.09 5.72
CA ARG A 395 -17.22 36.46 7.10
C ARG A 395 -18.03 35.60 8.05
N LEU A 396 -17.35 35.03 9.05
CA LEU A 396 -17.94 34.13 10.02
C LEU A 396 -17.90 34.80 11.40
N GLU A 397 -19.06 35.25 11.87
CA GLU A 397 -19.19 35.75 13.23
C GLU A 397 -19.78 34.68 14.16
N PRO A 398 -19.25 34.54 15.39
CA PRO A 398 -19.80 33.62 16.37
C PRO A 398 -21.20 34.09 16.78
N LYS A 399 -22.23 33.34 16.36
CA LYS A 399 -23.67 33.55 16.61
C LYS A 399 -24.44 34.40 15.60
N ASP A 400 -23.85 34.72 14.44
CA ASP A 400 -24.63 35.29 13.35
C ASP A 400 -25.60 34.26 12.74
N PRO A 401 -26.68 34.73 12.07
CA PRO A 401 -27.53 33.86 11.27
C PRO A 401 -26.70 33.13 10.19
N PRO A 402 -27.18 31.98 9.68
CA PRO A 402 -26.47 31.24 8.64
C PRO A 402 -26.07 32.14 7.47
N VAL A 403 -24.79 32.07 7.10
CA VAL A 403 -24.27 32.77 5.92
C VAL A 403 -24.49 31.85 4.72
N VAL A 404 -25.43 32.22 3.85
CA VAL A 404 -25.61 31.54 2.56
C VAL A 404 -24.27 31.53 1.83
N LEU A 405 -23.85 30.41 1.25
CA LEU A 405 -22.73 30.32 0.30
C LEU A 405 -23.24 30.34 -1.13
N ASP A 406 -24.24 29.50 -1.38
CA ASP A 406 -24.88 29.25 -2.68
C ASP A 406 -26.35 28.83 -2.45
N GLU A 407 -27.11 28.61 -3.52
CA GLU A 407 -28.48 28.09 -3.44
C GLU A 407 -28.51 26.76 -2.70
N GLY A 408 -29.26 26.70 -1.59
CA GLY A 408 -29.38 25.53 -0.73
C GLY A 408 -28.16 25.22 0.14
N VAL A 409 -27.08 26.01 0.10
CA VAL A 409 -25.87 25.78 0.91
C VAL A 409 -25.58 26.97 1.83
N GLU A 410 -25.46 26.72 3.13
CA GLU A 410 -25.18 27.74 4.13
C GLU A 410 -24.08 27.33 5.12
N VAL A 411 -23.50 28.31 5.80
CA VAL A 411 -22.49 28.11 6.85
C VAL A 411 -22.94 28.74 8.14
N VAL A 412 -22.70 28.01 9.23
CA VAL A 412 -22.89 28.52 10.60
C VAL A 412 -21.56 28.41 11.33
N ALA A 413 -21.18 29.46 12.06
CA ALA A 413 -19.95 29.47 12.85
C ALA A 413 -20.26 29.47 14.36
N ARG A 414 -19.53 28.63 15.11
CA ARG A 414 -19.66 28.50 16.56
C ARG A 414 -18.29 28.45 17.20
N TRP A 415 -18.10 29.28 18.22
CA TRP A 415 -16.93 29.23 19.10
C TRP A 415 -17.21 28.25 20.24
N CYS A 416 -16.49 27.12 20.29
CA CYS A 416 -16.76 26.02 21.21
C CYS A 416 -15.47 25.39 21.79
N PRO A 417 -14.64 26.17 22.50
CA PRO A 417 -13.32 25.72 22.97
C PRO A 417 -13.37 24.47 23.86
N GLU A 418 -14.38 24.40 24.73
CA GLU A 418 -14.56 23.29 25.66
C GLU A 418 -14.87 21.97 24.96
N LEU A 419 -15.61 22.00 23.85
CA LEU A 419 -15.94 20.83 23.04
C LEU A 419 -14.70 20.27 22.32
N LEU A 420 -13.83 21.16 21.84
CA LEU A 420 -12.69 20.86 20.96
C LEU A 420 -11.39 20.52 21.70
N GLN A 421 -11.26 20.89 22.98
CA GLN A 421 -10.07 20.62 23.77
C GLN A 421 -9.78 19.12 23.91
N HIS A 422 -8.51 18.71 24.01
CA HIS A 422 -8.14 17.35 24.39
C HIS A 422 -8.38 17.10 25.89
N GLY A 423 -8.55 15.84 26.27
CA GLY A 423 -8.69 15.44 27.67
C GLY A 423 -10.10 14.97 28.06
N PRO A 424 -10.33 14.79 29.37
CA PRO A 424 -11.53 14.17 29.93
C PRO A 424 -12.73 15.13 29.99
N THR A 425 -13.20 15.58 28.84
CA THR A 425 -14.39 16.42 28.70
C THR A 425 -15.63 15.58 28.42
N ASN A 426 -16.75 15.84 29.11
CA ASN A 426 -18.05 15.27 28.78
C ASN A 426 -18.67 15.95 27.55
N ARG A 427 -18.19 15.58 26.37
CA ARG A 427 -18.60 16.19 25.09
C ARG A 427 -20.06 15.94 24.74
N ASN A 428 -20.66 14.85 25.24
CA ASN A 428 -22.08 14.57 25.03
C ASN A 428 -22.97 15.64 25.65
N ALA A 429 -22.60 16.18 26.82
CA ALA A 429 -23.37 17.23 27.47
C ALA A 429 -23.25 18.58 26.76
N LEU A 430 -22.17 18.81 26.00
CA LEU A 430 -21.90 20.08 25.33
C LEU A 430 -22.44 20.13 23.90
N ILE A 431 -22.66 18.97 23.27
CA ILE A 431 -22.91 18.94 21.82
C ILE A 431 -24.32 19.39 21.46
N ASP A 432 -25.31 19.17 22.33
CA ASP A 432 -26.69 19.55 22.07
C ASP A 432 -26.86 21.08 22.01
N ASP A 433 -26.13 21.83 22.85
CA ASP A 433 -26.12 23.30 22.83
C ASP A 433 -25.41 23.87 21.58
N VAL A 434 -24.59 23.05 20.91
CA VAL A 434 -23.85 23.44 19.69
C VAL A 434 -24.62 23.06 18.43
N LEU A 435 -25.39 21.96 18.47
CA LEU A 435 -26.21 21.47 17.37
C LEU A 435 -27.62 22.09 17.41
N ASP A 436 -27.70 23.39 17.18
CA ASP A 436 -28.97 24.14 17.13
C ASP A 436 -29.64 24.12 15.74
N VAL A 437 -29.20 23.21 14.85
CA VAL A 437 -29.74 23.03 13.50
C VAL A 437 -30.42 21.68 13.41
N GLU A 438 -31.74 21.69 13.25
CA GLU A 438 -32.52 20.47 13.02
C GLU A 438 -32.18 19.87 11.65
N GLN A 439 -32.05 18.54 11.61
CA GLN A 439 -31.90 17.77 10.38
C GLN A 439 -33.23 17.09 10.06
N ASP A 440 -33.58 17.04 8.77
CA ASP A 440 -34.73 16.30 8.27
C ASP A 440 -34.33 15.43 7.05
N GLU A 441 -35.31 14.90 6.32
CA GLU A 441 -35.05 14.03 5.17
C GLU A 441 -34.42 14.77 3.96
N ASP A 442 -34.57 16.08 3.90
CA ASP A 442 -34.11 16.96 2.82
C ASP A 442 -32.97 17.91 3.25
N HIS A 443 -32.60 17.95 4.53
CA HIS A 443 -31.56 18.84 5.08
C HIS A 443 -30.41 18.06 5.74
N LEU A 444 -29.22 18.18 5.14
CA LEU A 444 -27.96 17.65 5.69
C LEU A 444 -27.19 18.70 6.49
N VAL A 445 -26.67 18.30 7.65
CA VAL A 445 -25.71 19.08 8.43
C VAL A 445 -24.36 18.38 8.44
N GLU A 446 -23.29 19.13 8.22
CA GLU A 446 -21.90 18.66 8.32
C GLU A 446 -21.07 19.53 9.24
N ALA A 447 -20.05 18.96 9.88
CA ALA A 447 -19.22 19.69 10.84
C ALA A 447 -17.76 19.82 10.36
N TRP A 448 -17.28 21.05 10.28
CA TRP A 448 -15.87 21.38 10.09
C TRP A 448 -15.24 21.84 11.41
N LEU A 449 -14.42 20.98 12.03
CA LEU A 449 -13.93 21.20 13.39
C LEU A 449 -12.44 21.55 13.42
N GLU A 450 -12.05 22.49 14.27
CA GLU A 450 -10.64 22.65 14.65
C GLU A 450 -10.15 21.48 15.52
N THR A 451 -8.90 21.08 15.34
CA THR A 451 -8.21 20.14 16.25
C THR A 451 -6.75 20.52 16.42
N LYS A 452 -6.20 20.41 17.64
CA LYS A 452 -4.79 20.70 17.92
C LYS A 452 -3.94 19.47 17.55
N TYR A 453 -3.08 19.59 16.54
CA TYR A 453 -2.27 18.46 16.07
C TYR A 453 -0.96 18.90 15.40
N HIS A 454 0.13 18.18 15.67
CA HIS A 454 1.39 18.27 14.94
C HIS A 454 2.12 16.92 14.95
N PRO A 455 2.72 16.46 13.82
CA PRO A 455 3.35 15.14 13.74
C PRO A 455 4.52 14.93 14.71
N ASP A 456 5.22 16.00 15.07
CA ASP A 456 6.34 15.96 16.02
C ASP A 456 5.91 16.08 17.50
N VAL A 457 4.62 16.25 17.78
CA VAL A 457 4.08 16.38 19.13
C VAL A 457 3.27 15.12 19.45
N PRO A 458 3.54 14.43 20.58
CA PRO A 458 2.75 13.29 21.01
C PRO A 458 1.26 13.65 21.12
N VAL A 459 0.39 12.80 20.58
CA VAL A 459 -1.06 12.97 20.74
C VAL A 459 -1.40 12.83 22.24
N PRO A 460 -2.07 13.81 22.86
CA PRO A 460 -2.43 13.75 24.27
C PRO A 460 -3.34 12.56 24.61
N ALA A 461 -3.34 12.13 25.88
CA ALA A 461 -4.36 11.22 26.39
C ALA A 461 -5.74 11.89 26.30
N GLY A 462 -6.74 11.16 25.80
CA GLY A 462 -8.07 11.72 25.53
C GLY A 462 -8.11 12.62 24.28
N ASP A 463 -7.56 12.13 23.16
CA ASP A 463 -7.69 12.80 21.86
C ASP A 463 -9.16 13.10 21.55
N ALA A 464 -9.46 14.36 21.21
CA ALA A 464 -10.82 14.82 20.97
C ALA A 464 -11.33 14.33 19.61
N LYS A 465 -10.44 14.19 18.62
CA LYS A 465 -10.82 13.93 17.22
C LYS A 465 -11.59 12.62 17.05
N PRO A 466 -11.11 11.45 17.55
CA PRO A 466 -11.86 10.20 17.43
C PRO A 466 -13.23 10.26 18.13
N HIS A 467 -13.27 10.84 19.34
CA HIS A 467 -14.51 10.95 20.12
C HIS A 467 -15.55 11.86 19.44
N LEU A 468 -15.14 13.05 18.99
CA LEU A 468 -16.02 13.98 18.28
C LEU A 468 -16.55 13.38 16.98
N ARG A 469 -15.68 12.67 16.22
CA ARG A 469 -16.10 12.00 15.00
C ARG A 469 -17.16 10.94 15.27
N THR A 470 -16.99 10.10 16.29
CA THR A 470 -18.00 9.10 16.70
C THR A 470 -19.29 9.76 17.20
N LEU A 471 -19.19 10.83 17.99
CA LEU A 471 -20.34 11.51 18.58
C LEU A 471 -21.21 12.21 17.52
N LEU A 472 -20.58 12.96 16.60
CA LEU A 472 -21.28 13.59 15.47
C LEU A 472 -21.88 12.55 14.53
N ALA A 473 -21.13 11.47 14.27
CA ALA A 473 -21.60 10.35 13.47
C ALA A 473 -22.87 9.70 14.05
N HIS A 474 -22.98 9.57 15.38
CA HIS A 474 -24.20 9.09 16.05
C HIS A 474 -25.42 10.00 15.80
N ARG A 475 -25.19 11.29 15.53
CA ARG A 475 -26.21 12.27 15.11
C ARG A 475 -26.34 12.41 13.59
N LYS A 476 -25.81 11.45 12.84
CA LYS A 476 -25.78 11.42 11.37
C LYS A 476 -25.03 12.59 10.71
N ILE A 477 -24.14 13.27 11.45
CA ILE A 477 -23.37 14.43 10.97
C ILE A 477 -21.97 13.96 10.52
N PRO A 478 -21.65 13.99 9.21
CA PRO A 478 -20.30 13.82 8.72
C PRO A 478 -19.39 14.92 9.29
N SER A 479 -18.11 14.58 9.52
CA SER A 479 -17.18 15.52 10.12
C SER A 479 -15.78 15.44 9.54
N GLN A 480 -15.15 16.62 9.41
CA GLN A 480 -13.76 16.74 9.03
C GLN A 480 -13.03 17.77 9.89
N PHE A 481 -11.71 17.57 10.05
CA PHE A 481 -10.92 18.30 11.02
C PHE A 481 -9.85 19.18 10.37
N LEU A 482 -9.77 20.44 10.80
CA LEU A 482 -8.72 21.40 10.49
C LEU A 482 -7.65 21.36 11.58
N ALA A 483 -6.44 20.93 11.22
CA ALA A 483 -5.33 20.93 12.17
C ALA A 483 -4.82 22.37 12.45
N THR A 484 -4.74 22.70 13.74
CA THR A 484 -4.03 23.86 14.29
C THR A 484 -2.83 23.38 15.08
N ALA A 485 -1.68 24.06 14.94
CA ALA A 485 -0.46 23.63 15.62
C ALA A 485 -0.59 23.87 17.15
N PRO A 486 -0.30 22.87 18.00
CA PRO A 486 -0.15 23.07 19.43
C PRO A 486 1.14 23.86 19.73
N ALA A 487 1.42 24.10 21.01
CA ALA A 487 2.73 24.59 21.44
C ALA A 487 3.84 23.63 20.94
N LEU A 488 4.74 24.14 20.11
CA LEU A 488 5.78 23.33 19.46
C LEU A 488 7.07 23.30 20.28
N PRO A 489 7.78 22.17 20.35
CA PRO A 489 9.12 22.09 20.93
C PRO A 489 10.12 23.01 20.21
N ALA A 490 11.14 23.48 20.93
CA ALA A 490 12.21 24.31 20.38
C ALA A 490 12.87 23.64 19.15
N GLY A 491 13.10 24.41 18.09
CA GLY A 491 13.69 23.93 16.83
C GLY A 491 12.72 23.27 15.84
N THR A 492 11.45 23.07 16.21
CA THR A 492 10.42 22.52 15.30
C THR A 492 9.99 23.57 14.29
N LYS A 493 9.97 23.23 13.00
CA LYS A 493 9.56 24.16 11.93
C LYS A 493 8.04 24.33 11.94
N ARG A 494 7.59 25.59 12.06
CA ARG A 494 6.17 25.93 11.91
C ARG A 494 5.70 25.71 10.46
N PRO A 495 4.45 25.27 10.24
CA PRO A 495 3.86 25.24 8.90
C PRO A 495 3.86 26.64 8.26
N SER A 496 4.25 26.73 6.98
CA SER A 496 4.17 27.97 6.20
C SER A 496 2.71 28.37 5.93
N ALA A 497 2.48 29.65 5.59
CA ALA A 497 1.15 30.14 5.21
C ALA A 497 0.54 29.34 4.05
N THR A 498 1.34 29.00 3.04
CA THR A 498 0.94 28.14 1.91
C THR A 498 0.50 26.76 2.37
N ASN A 499 1.23 26.13 3.30
CA ASN A 499 0.86 24.81 3.84
C ASN A 499 -0.45 24.89 4.64
N LYS A 500 -0.61 25.93 5.46
CA LYS A 500 -1.84 26.15 6.25
C LYS A 500 -3.07 26.36 5.36
N LYS A 501 -2.93 27.13 4.28
CA LYS A 501 -3.95 27.34 3.24
C LYS A 501 -4.32 26.03 2.54
N HIS A 502 -3.31 25.27 2.09
CA HIS A 502 -3.56 23.97 1.45
C HIS A 502 -4.27 22.98 2.39
N ALA A 503 -3.91 22.94 3.68
CA ALA A 503 -4.56 22.09 4.66
C ALA A 503 -6.04 22.47 4.89
N ALA A 504 -6.36 23.77 4.94
CA ALA A 504 -7.74 24.23 5.08
C ALA A 504 -8.59 23.85 3.86
N ARG A 505 -8.09 24.13 2.66
CA ARG A 505 -8.75 23.74 1.41
C ARG A 505 -8.94 22.23 1.30
N ALA A 506 -7.94 21.43 1.65
CA ALA A 506 -8.05 19.97 1.63
C ALA A 506 -9.11 19.46 2.62
N ALA A 507 -9.14 20.02 3.84
CA ALA A 507 -10.16 19.67 4.84
C ALA A 507 -11.57 20.00 4.36
N LEU A 508 -11.79 21.16 3.73
CA LEU A 508 -13.08 21.53 3.16
C LEU A 508 -13.50 20.59 2.01
N LEU A 509 -12.60 20.29 1.07
CA LEU A 509 -12.91 19.36 -0.02
C LEU A 509 -13.20 17.93 0.47
N ASP A 510 -12.50 17.48 1.51
CA ASP A 510 -12.79 16.18 2.14
C ASP A 510 -14.11 16.17 2.91
N LEU A 511 -14.53 17.31 3.47
CA LEU A 511 -15.85 17.46 4.10
C LEU A 511 -16.96 17.33 3.04
N LEU A 512 -16.88 18.09 1.95
CA LEU A 512 -17.85 18.03 0.84
C LEU A 512 -17.90 16.61 0.22
N ARG A 513 -16.78 15.91 0.14
CA ARG A 513 -16.75 14.49 -0.23
C ARG A 513 -17.53 13.62 0.75
N GLY A 514 -17.40 13.88 2.05
CA GLY A 514 -18.19 13.24 3.11
C GLY A 514 -19.69 13.44 2.92
N ALA A 515 -20.10 14.60 2.43
CA ALA A 515 -21.49 14.95 2.12
C ALA A 515 -22.08 14.12 0.98
N GLY A 516 -21.21 13.52 0.16
CA GLY A 516 -21.59 12.91 -1.10
C GLY A 516 -21.59 13.88 -2.28
N ILE A 517 -20.93 15.05 -2.17
CA ILE A 517 -20.82 15.98 -3.30
C ILE A 517 -19.92 15.40 -4.38
N VAL A 518 -20.48 15.26 -5.59
CA VAL A 518 -19.77 14.90 -6.82
C VAL A 518 -19.82 16.07 -7.78
N ASP A 519 -18.66 16.52 -8.24
CA ASP A 519 -18.60 17.65 -9.16
C ASP A 519 -18.67 17.23 -10.65
N GLN A 520 -19.10 18.17 -11.48
CA GLN A 520 -19.30 18.02 -12.91
C GLN A 520 -18.03 17.69 -13.72
N ARG A 521 -16.81 17.90 -13.19
CA ARG A 521 -15.58 17.44 -13.87
C ARG A 521 -15.57 15.93 -14.06
N ILE A 522 -16.12 15.17 -13.12
CA ILE A 522 -16.14 13.69 -13.19
C ILE A 522 -17.08 13.24 -14.32
N PHE A 523 -18.26 13.85 -14.40
CA PHE A 523 -19.20 13.66 -15.51
C PHE A 523 -18.52 13.99 -16.85
N ARG A 524 -18.04 15.24 -17.02
CA ARG A 524 -17.41 15.69 -18.28
C ARG A 524 -16.20 14.84 -18.67
N ALA A 525 -15.44 14.34 -17.70
CA ALA A 525 -14.28 13.50 -18.00
C ALA A 525 -14.65 12.10 -18.50
N THR A 526 -15.90 11.65 -18.31
CA THR A 526 -16.36 10.30 -18.65
C THR A 526 -17.39 10.28 -19.78
N THR A 527 -18.23 11.31 -19.93
CA THR A 527 -19.37 11.33 -20.87
C THR A 527 -19.22 12.31 -22.05
N ARG A 528 -18.28 13.26 -21.99
CA ARG A 528 -18.14 14.34 -23.00
C ARG A 528 -18.01 13.80 -24.42
N GLU A 529 -18.69 14.46 -25.35
CA GLU A 529 -18.58 14.20 -26.79
C GLU A 529 -17.13 14.31 -27.28
N GLY A 530 -16.80 13.50 -28.29
CA GLY A 530 -15.43 13.39 -28.83
C GLY A 530 -14.46 12.56 -27.98
N LEU A 531 -14.84 12.10 -26.79
CA LEU A 531 -14.09 11.08 -26.07
C LEU A 531 -14.37 9.69 -26.68
N GLY A 532 -13.34 9.08 -27.29
CA GLY A 532 -13.42 7.67 -27.69
C GLY A 532 -13.74 6.77 -26.49
N PHE A 533 -14.63 5.80 -26.66
CA PHE A 533 -15.08 4.90 -25.59
C PHE A 533 -15.56 5.66 -24.34
N ARG A 534 -16.40 6.71 -24.52
CA ARG A 534 -17.08 7.41 -23.42
C ARG A 534 -18.09 6.51 -22.72
N LEU A 535 -18.49 6.86 -21.50
CA LEU A 535 -19.68 6.28 -20.88
C LEU A 535 -20.91 6.79 -21.66
N ASP A 536 -21.63 5.86 -22.28
CA ASP A 536 -22.70 6.13 -23.24
C ASP A 536 -24.07 5.60 -22.79
N ARG A 537 -24.14 5.10 -21.55
CA ARG A 537 -25.36 4.65 -20.88
C ARG A 537 -25.26 4.86 -19.38
N ASP A 538 -26.41 4.91 -18.73
CA ASP A 538 -26.50 4.93 -17.28
C ASP A 538 -25.88 3.66 -16.68
N ALA A 539 -25.16 3.80 -15.57
CA ALA A 539 -24.48 2.69 -14.92
C ALA A 539 -24.29 2.90 -13.41
N LEU A 540 -24.27 1.81 -12.66
CA LEU A 540 -23.86 1.79 -11.26
C LEU A 540 -22.37 1.48 -11.17
N LEU A 541 -21.58 2.49 -10.78
CA LEU A 541 -20.14 2.38 -10.64
C LEU A 541 -19.80 2.12 -9.17
N VAL A 542 -19.40 0.90 -8.82
CA VAL A 542 -19.24 0.47 -7.44
C VAL A 542 -17.79 0.17 -7.12
N GLY A 543 -17.28 0.72 -6.02
CA GLY A 543 -15.98 0.39 -5.47
C GLY A 543 -16.12 -0.54 -4.28
N LEU A 544 -15.48 -1.71 -4.30
CA LEU A 544 -15.46 -2.66 -3.20
C LEU A 544 -14.07 -2.71 -2.57
N HIS A 545 -13.99 -2.27 -1.32
CA HIS A 545 -12.76 -2.27 -0.53
C HIS A 545 -12.85 -3.29 0.62
N VAL A 546 -11.76 -4.03 0.80
CA VAL A 546 -11.65 -5.03 1.87
C VAL A 546 -10.28 -4.90 2.55
N ARG A 547 -10.27 -4.80 3.87
CA ARG A 547 -9.01 -4.71 4.64
C ARG A 547 -9.08 -5.58 5.89
N ARG A 548 -7.96 -6.24 6.21
CA ARG A 548 -7.79 -6.89 7.50
C ARG A 548 -7.34 -5.85 8.53
N GLN A 549 -8.18 -5.54 9.50
CA GLN A 549 -7.82 -4.75 10.67
C GLN A 549 -7.14 -5.68 11.68
N GLN A 550 -5.89 -5.38 12.01
CA GLN A 550 -5.25 -5.98 13.18
C GLN A 550 -5.60 -5.12 14.39
N VAL A 551 -5.81 -5.77 15.52
CA VAL A 551 -6.01 -5.14 16.82
C VAL A 551 -5.18 -5.94 17.82
N LYS A 552 -4.37 -5.26 18.63
CA LYS A 552 -3.52 -5.93 19.62
C LYS A 552 -4.35 -6.81 20.56
N LYS A 553 -3.99 -8.10 20.63
CA LYS A 553 -4.59 -9.13 21.51
C LYS A 553 -6.03 -9.55 21.19
N GLU A 554 -6.68 -8.97 20.18
CA GLU A 554 -8.01 -9.37 19.72
C GLU A 554 -7.95 -10.16 18.41
N PRO A 555 -8.99 -10.96 18.08
CA PRO A 555 -9.12 -11.56 16.77
C PRO A 555 -9.10 -10.51 15.66
N ALA A 556 -8.37 -10.79 14.58
CA ALA A 556 -8.35 -9.88 13.44
C ALA A 556 -9.75 -9.76 12.82
N ARG A 557 -10.13 -8.53 12.47
CA ARG A 557 -11.42 -8.20 11.86
C ARG A 557 -11.26 -7.96 10.37
N LEU A 558 -12.26 -8.32 9.59
CA LEU A 558 -12.34 -7.95 8.18
C LEU A 558 -13.27 -6.74 8.04
N VAL A 559 -12.72 -5.65 7.54
CA VAL A 559 -13.46 -4.44 7.16
C VAL A 559 -13.87 -4.60 5.70
N VAL A 560 -15.15 -4.37 5.42
CA VAL A 560 -15.73 -4.31 4.08
C VAL A 560 -16.46 -2.99 3.95
N THR A 561 -16.10 -2.19 2.96
CA THR A 561 -16.80 -0.95 2.62
C THR A 561 -17.08 -0.91 1.13
N MET A 562 -18.24 -0.39 0.75
CA MET A 562 -18.61 -0.20 -0.64
C MET A 562 -19.21 1.19 -0.87
N VAL A 563 -18.85 1.78 -2.01
CA VAL A 563 -19.41 3.04 -2.49
C VAL A 563 -19.97 2.80 -3.87
N ALA A 564 -21.21 3.19 -4.11
CA ALA A 564 -21.85 3.15 -5.43
C ALA A 564 -22.09 4.57 -5.92
N LEU A 565 -21.74 4.81 -7.17
CA LEU A 565 -21.98 6.06 -7.88
C LEU A 565 -22.95 5.76 -9.01
N HIS A 566 -24.16 6.31 -8.93
CA HIS A 566 -25.13 6.24 -10.01
C HIS A 566 -24.76 7.25 -11.07
N ALA A 567 -24.07 6.77 -12.10
CA ALA A 567 -23.60 7.59 -13.22
C ALA A 567 -24.71 7.70 -14.26
N ARG A 568 -25.20 8.92 -14.47
CA ARG A 568 -26.17 9.27 -15.52
C ARG A 568 -25.45 9.85 -16.74
N THR A 569 -25.89 9.53 -17.94
CA THR A 569 -25.33 10.16 -19.16
C THR A 569 -25.95 11.50 -19.51
N ASP A 570 -27.15 11.77 -18.98
CA ASP A 570 -27.77 13.09 -19.05
C ASP A 570 -27.01 14.08 -18.16
N ALA A 571 -26.62 15.23 -18.73
CA ALA A 571 -25.86 16.26 -18.03
C ALA A 571 -26.69 17.03 -17.01
N ASP A 572 -28.02 17.03 -17.18
CA ASP A 572 -28.97 17.73 -16.31
C ASP A 572 -29.36 16.88 -15.10
N LEU A 573 -28.99 15.60 -15.08
CA LEU A 573 -29.24 14.70 -13.96
C LEU A 573 -28.00 14.55 -13.07
N PRO A 574 -28.13 14.69 -11.74
CA PRO A 574 -27.01 14.57 -10.82
C PRO A 574 -26.54 13.12 -10.71
N TRP A 575 -25.23 12.94 -10.56
CA TRP A 575 -24.66 11.66 -10.16
C TRP A 575 -24.82 11.49 -8.66
N ARG A 576 -25.46 10.39 -8.21
CA ARG A 576 -25.74 10.16 -6.79
C ARG A 576 -24.75 9.18 -6.16
N LEU A 577 -24.31 9.49 -4.94
CA LEU A 577 -23.42 8.63 -4.15
C LEU A 577 -24.17 7.88 -3.04
N TYR A 578 -23.93 6.58 -2.99
CA TYR A 578 -24.43 5.69 -1.96
C TYR A 578 -23.28 4.98 -1.26
N PHE A 579 -23.46 4.65 0.01
CA PHE A 579 -22.49 3.94 0.83
C PHE A 579 -23.14 2.78 1.58
N THR A 580 -22.39 1.69 1.73
CA THR A 580 -22.70 0.62 2.69
C THR A 580 -21.41 0.02 3.25
N SER A 581 -21.52 -0.67 4.39
CA SER A 581 -20.41 -1.36 5.06
C SER A 581 -20.80 -2.80 5.37
N GLY A 582 -19.84 -3.66 5.71
CA GLY A 582 -20.12 -5.07 6.04
C GLY A 582 -21.06 -5.30 7.23
N GLU A 583 -21.35 -4.28 8.04
CA GLU A 583 -22.31 -4.33 9.15
C GLU A 583 -23.71 -3.84 8.77
N SER A 584 -23.85 -3.13 7.65
CA SER A 584 -25.14 -2.61 7.19
C SER A 584 -25.76 -3.51 6.12
N THR A 585 -27.08 -3.70 6.18
CA THR A 585 -27.82 -4.45 5.16
C THR A 585 -28.34 -3.54 4.03
N ASN A 586 -28.33 -2.22 4.21
CA ASN A 586 -28.99 -1.28 3.31
C ASN A 586 -27.99 -0.28 2.72
N TRP A 587 -28.27 0.15 1.49
CA TRP A 587 -27.57 1.30 0.90
C TRP A 587 -28.19 2.60 1.40
N GLN A 588 -27.33 3.54 1.77
CA GLN A 588 -27.76 4.87 2.23
C GLN A 588 -27.09 5.95 1.39
N ARG A 589 -27.66 7.16 1.38
CA ARG A 589 -26.96 8.36 0.89
C ARG A 589 -25.59 8.44 1.58
N ALA A 590 -24.54 8.78 0.84
CA ALA A 590 -23.16 8.63 1.32
C ALA A 590 -22.89 9.28 2.68
N ALA A 591 -23.40 10.50 2.93
CA ALA A 591 -23.27 11.19 4.21
C ALA A 591 -23.77 10.35 5.39
N HIS A 592 -25.02 9.88 5.33
CA HIS A 592 -25.62 9.05 6.38
C HIS A 592 -24.92 7.70 6.50
N GLY A 593 -24.54 7.06 5.39
CA GLY A 593 -23.84 5.78 5.41
C GLY A 593 -22.45 5.88 6.06
N ILE A 594 -21.68 6.93 5.74
CA ILE A 594 -20.36 7.20 6.33
C ILE A 594 -20.50 7.54 7.83
N ALA A 595 -21.49 8.37 8.20
CA ALA A 595 -21.78 8.65 9.61
C ALA A 595 -22.16 7.36 10.35
N HIS A 596 -23.05 6.54 9.80
CA HIS A 596 -23.40 5.24 10.37
C HIS A 596 -22.16 4.38 10.62
N PHE A 597 -21.30 4.26 9.61
CA PHE A 597 -20.06 3.50 9.73
C PHE A 597 -19.12 4.07 10.80
N ASN A 598 -18.93 5.39 10.88
CA ASN A 598 -18.03 6.04 11.83
C ASN A 598 -18.46 5.92 13.29
N HIS A 599 -19.75 5.66 13.58
CA HIS A 599 -20.20 5.36 14.95
C HIS A 599 -20.39 3.87 15.22
N SER A 600 -20.26 3.02 14.19
CA SER A 600 -20.35 1.56 14.31
C SER A 600 -19.01 0.92 14.69
N GLN A 601 -18.98 -0.40 14.77
CA GLN A 601 -17.74 -1.12 15.03
C GLN A 601 -16.92 -1.28 13.74
N ILE A 602 -15.59 -1.17 13.84
CA ILE A 602 -14.75 -1.31 12.64
C ILE A 602 -14.59 -2.78 12.23
N GLY A 603 -15.46 -3.22 11.33
CA GLY A 603 -15.40 -4.54 10.72
C GLY A 603 -15.70 -5.70 11.66
N SER A 604 -15.84 -6.89 11.07
CA SER A 604 -16.38 -8.07 11.74
C SER A 604 -15.34 -9.18 11.89
N THR A 605 -15.42 -9.90 13.02
CA THR A 605 -14.64 -11.13 13.28
C THR A 605 -15.24 -12.37 12.60
N GLU A 606 -16.50 -12.29 12.17
CA GLU A 606 -17.18 -13.36 11.42
C GLU A 606 -16.75 -13.42 9.96
N LEU A 607 -16.29 -12.28 9.43
CA LEU A 607 -15.78 -12.16 8.07
C LEU A 607 -14.28 -12.42 8.03
N GLY A 608 -13.79 -12.86 6.88
CA GLY A 608 -12.41 -13.30 6.79
C GLY A 608 -12.03 -13.92 5.45
N ARG A 609 -10.80 -14.44 5.43
CA ARG A 609 -10.15 -14.99 4.23
C ARG A 609 -9.94 -16.51 4.30
N SER A 610 -10.29 -17.15 5.42
CA SER A 610 -10.40 -18.62 5.46
C SER A 610 -11.57 -19.06 4.59
N GLU A 611 -11.59 -20.30 4.13
CA GLU A 611 -12.60 -20.81 3.21
C GLU A 611 -14.05 -20.50 3.66
N GLU A 612 -14.41 -20.89 4.90
CA GLU A 612 -15.73 -20.64 5.47
C GLU A 612 -16.04 -19.14 5.58
N LYS A 613 -15.11 -18.35 6.14
CA LYS A 613 -15.32 -16.91 6.32
C LYS A 613 -15.33 -16.15 5.00
N ALA A 614 -14.60 -16.62 4.00
CA ALA A 614 -14.59 -16.08 2.65
C ALA A 614 -15.93 -16.36 1.96
N ALA A 615 -16.51 -17.57 2.10
CA ALA A 615 -17.85 -17.86 1.63
C ALA A 615 -18.91 -16.96 2.28
N ARG A 616 -18.82 -16.74 3.61
CA ARG A 616 -19.69 -15.79 4.33
C ARG A 616 -19.53 -14.36 3.81
N THR A 617 -18.29 -13.91 3.62
CA THR A 617 -17.99 -12.58 3.07
C THR A 617 -18.58 -12.40 1.68
N ARG A 618 -18.43 -13.40 0.80
CA ARG A 618 -19.05 -13.42 -0.54
C ARG A 618 -20.58 -13.29 -0.47
N LYS A 619 -21.23 -14.02 0.44
CA LYS A 619 -22.68 -13.97 0.64
C LYS A 619 -23.16 -12.57 1.08
N ILE A 620 -22.49 -11.94 2.04
CA ILE A 620 -22.86 -10.59 2.51
C ILE A 620 -22.72 -9.57 1.38
N VAL A 621 -21.58 -9.57 0.69
CA VAL A 621 -21.37 -8.65 -0.44
C VAL A 621 -22.38 -8.90 -1.56
N GLY A 622 -22.67 -10.16 -1.90
CA GLY A 622 -23.69 -10.51 -2.89
C GLY A 622 -25.09 -10.00 -2.51
N ASN A 623 -25.48 -10.10 -1.24
CA ASN A 623 -26.76 -9.58 -0.75
C ASN A 623 -26.82 -8.05 -0.81
N GLN A 624 -25.73 -7.37 -0.45
CA GLN A 624 -25.65 -5.91 -0.54
C GLN A 624 -25.73 -5.45 -2.00
N LEU A 625 -25.02 -6.11 -2.92
CA LEU A 625 -25.11 -5.77 -4.34
C LEU A 625 -26.53 -6.03 -4.89
N ARG A 626 -27.21 -7.10 -4.46
CA ARG A 626 -28.61 -7.37 -4.84
C ARG A 626 -29.55 -6.28 -4.35
N ALA A 627 -29.36 -5.79 -3.13
CA ALA A 627 -30.12 -4.67 -2.59
C ALA A 627 -29.80 -3.32 -3.26
N LEU A 628 -28.63 -3.18 -3.90
CA LEU A 628 -28.32 -1.96 -4.69
C LEU A 628 -29.13 -1.92 -5.97
N VAL A 629 -29.29 -3.07 -6.62
CA VAL A 629 -29.90 -3.20 -7.95
C VAL A 629 -31.38 -3.57 -7.88
N SER A 630 -32.01 -3.36 -6.72
CA SER A 630 -33.46 -3.45 -6.53
C SER A 630 -34.13 -2.09 -6.72
N ASP A 631 -35.46 -2.10 -6.74
CA ASP A 631 -36.30 -0.89 -6.69
C ASP A 631 -35.93 0.14 -7.78
N ASP A 632 -35.66 1.39 -7.39
CA ASP A 632 -35.40 2.52 -8.31
C ASP A 632 -34.17 2.34 -9.20
N LEU A 633 -33.29 1.39 -8.88
CA LEU A 633 -32.05 1.13 -9.61
C LEU A 633 -32.10 -0.19 -10.39
N ALA A 634 -33.24 -0.87 -10.38
CA ALA A 634 -33.45 -2.12 -11.09
C ALA A 634 -33.13 -2.01 -12.59
N GLY A 635 -32.47 -3.04 -13.12
CA GLY A 635 -32.06 -3.11 -14.53
C GLY A 635 -30.85 -2.25 -14.91
N THR A 636 -30.33 -1.40 -14.01
CA THR A 636 -29.14 -0.59 -14.29
C THR A 636 -27.89 -1.49 -14.31
N PRO A 637 -27.08 -1.48 -15.39
CA PRO A 637 -25.87 -2.30 -15.46
C PRO A 637 -24.83 -1.83 -14.44
N LEU A 638 -24.06 -2.77 -13.91
CA LEU A 638 -23.19 -2.55 -12.77
C LEU A 638 -21.72 -2.78 -13.15
N VAL A 639 -20.84 -1.88 -12.72
CA VAL A 639 -19.38 -1.95 -12.91
C VAL A 639 -18.71 -1.98 -11.54
N LEU A 640 -18.09 -3.11 -11.20
CA LEU A 640 -17.32 -3.29 -9.97
C LEU A 640 -15.85 -2.93 -10.18
N PHE A 641 -15.33 -2.01 -9.38
CA PHE A 641 -13.90 -1.73 -9.22
C PHE A 641 -13.39 -2.38 -7.94
N VAL A 642 -12.43 -3.29 -8.07
CA VAL A 642 -11.88 -4.07 -6.95
C VAL A 642 -10.36 -3.97 -6.87
N ASP A 643 -9.82 -3.85 -5.65
CA ASP A 643 -8.37 -3.97 -5.42
C ASP A 643 -7.96 -5.45 -5.43
N ALA A 644 -7.09 -5.83 -6.37
CA ALA A 644 -6.60 -7.19 -6.56
C ALA A 644 -6.02 -7.80 -5.29
N VAL A 645 -5.10 -7.10 -4.60
CA VAL A 645 -4.35 -7.63 -3.47
C VAL A 645 -5.26 -7.82 -2.25
N ALA A 646 -6.17 -6.87 -2.07
CA ALA A 646 -7.17 -6.91 -1.01
C ALA A 646 -8.19 -8.04 -1.17
N THR A 647 -8.63 -8.35 -2.39
CA THR A 647 -9.87 -9.11 -2.63
C THR A 647 -9.66 -10.52 -3.20
N ARG A 648 -8.55 -10.81 -3.89
CA ARG A 648 -8.34 -12.09 -4.63
C ARG A 648 -8.37 -13.36 -3.78
N THR A 649 -8.16 -13.26 -2.46
CA THR A 649 -8.25 -14.43 -1.55
C THR A 649 -9.68 -14.73 -1.11
N ILE A 650 -10.62 -13.80 -1.33
CA ILE A 650 -12.05 -13.98 -1.04
C ILE A 650 -12.78 -14.38 -2.33
N TRP A 651 -12.41 -13.76 -3.45
CA TRP A 651 -12.89 -14.07 -4.79
C TRP A 651 -11.75 -14.60 -5.65
N PRO A 652 -11.58 -15.93 -5.75
CA PRO A 652 -10.48 -16.53 -6.50
C PRO A 652 -10.53 -16.18 -7.99
N GLY A 653 -11.70 -15.83 -8.54
CA GLY A 653 -11.83 -15.35 -9.93
C GLY A 653 -11.01 -14.09 -10.24
N LEU A 654 -10.54 -13.36 -9.22
CA LEU A 654 -9.69 -12.18 -9.36
C LEU A 654 -8.18 -12.49 -9.35
N ALA A 655 -7.79 -13.69 -8.92
CA ALA A 655 -6.39 -14.12 -8.93
C ALA A 655 -5.94 -14.43 -10.37
N ASP A 656 -4.67 -14.19 -10.69
CA ASP A 656 -4.15 -14.47 -12.04
C ASP A 656 -4.31 -15.95 -12.44
N LEU A 657 -4.22 -16.86 -11.48
CA LEU A 657 -4.28 -18.31 -11.70
C LEU A 657 -5.64 -18.79 -12.23
N SER A 658 -6.71 -18.17 -11.74
CA SER A 658 -8.11 -18.49 -11.99
C SER A 658 -8.87 -17.27 -12.49
N PHE A 659 -8.19 -16.43 -13.27
CA PHE A 659 -8.70 -15.15 -13.75
C PHE A 659 -9.99 -15.38 -14.56
N GLY A 660 -11.10 -14.82 -14.08
CA GLY A 660 -12.42 -14.95 -14.70
C GLY A 660 -13.12 -16.31 -14.55
N THR A 661 -12.48 -17.32 -13.96
CA THR A 661 -13.05 -18.69 -13.86
C THR A 661 -13.47 -19.11 -12.46
N GLY A 662 -12.87 -18.52 -11.41
CA GLY A 662 -13.30 -18.73 -10.03
C GLY A 662 -14.46 -17.82 -9.62
N ALA A 663 -14.97 -17.97 -8.39
CA ALA A 663 -16.02 -17.09 -7.86
C ALA A 663 -15.63 -15.61 -7.93
N LEU A 664 -16.55 -14.77 -8.38
CA LEU A 664 -16.41 -13.35 -8.62
C LEU A 664 -17.40 -12.54 -7.77
N PRO A 665 -17.09 -11.27 -7.45
CA PRO A 665 -18.06 -10.39 -6.81
C PRO A 665 -19.18 -10.08 -7.82
N GLY A 666 -20.43 -10.19 -7.37
CA GLY A 666 -21.60 -9.98 -8.23
C GLY A 666 -22.12 -11.23 -8.94
N ASP A 667 -21.53 -12.41 -8.70
CA ASP A 667 -22.10 -13.68 -9.16
C ASP A 667 -23.56 -13.84 -8.67
N GLY A 668 -24.46 -14.22 -9.58
CA GLY A 668 -25.88 -14.46 -9.27
C GLY A 668 -26.73 -13.19 -9.09
N LEU A 669 -26.33 -12.07 -9.69
CA LEU A 669 -27.17 -10.87 -9.84
C LEU A 669 -27.95 -10.92 -11.17
N ASP A 670 -29.19 -10.44 -11.14
CA ASP A 670 -30.09 -10.41 -12.30
C ASP A 670 -29.87 -9.17 -13.21
N VAL A 671 -28.68 -8.59 -13.17
CA VAL A 671 -28.27 -7.46 -14.02
C VAL A 671 -26.89 -7.74 -14.63
N PRO A 672 -26.54 -7.13 -15.76
CA PRO A 672 -25.20 -7.25 -16.31
C PRO A 672 -24.14 -6.67 -15.37
N VAL A 673 -23.15 -7.51 -15.01
CA VAL A 673 -22.02 -7.12 -14.14
C VAL A 673 -20.72 -7.11 -14.93
N ALA A 674 -20.06 -5.95 -14.96
CA ALA A 674 -18.67 -5.81 -15.36
C ALA A 674 -17.76 -5.74 -14.13
N ILE A 675 -16.57 -6.33 -14.22
CA ILE A 675 -15.61 -6.39 -13.12
C ILE A 675 -14.26 -5.93 -13.62
N VAL A 676 -13.76 -4.87 -13.01
CA VAL A 676 -12.46 -4.27 -13.27
C VAL A 676 -11.60 -4.48 -12.03
N ARG A 677 -10.53 -5.26 -12.19
CA ARG A 677 -9.52 -5.51 -11.18
C ARG A 677 -8.41 -4.47 -11.30
N LEU A 678 -8.08 -3.81 -10.18
CA LEU A 678 -7.03 -2.81 -10.07
C LEU A 678 -5.89 -3.36 -9.21
N ASN A 679 -4.65 -3.21 -9.67
CA ASN A 679 -3.48 -3.52 -8.86
C ASN A 679 -2.51 -2.33 -8.89
N ASP A 680 -2.15 -1.78 -7.73
CA ASP A 680 -1.15 -0.71 -7.62
C ASP A 680 0.10 -1.11 -6.82
N ASP A 681 0.23 -2.41 -6.47
CA ASP A 681 1.42 -2.97 -5.85
C ASP A 681 2.53 -3.11 -6.90
N LEU A 682 3.53 -2.22 -6.84
CA LEU A 682 4.63 -2.18 -7.80
C LEU A 682 5.57 -3.39 -7.71
N ASP A 683 5.55 -4.12 -6.59
CA ASP A 683 6.30 -5.38 -6.46
C ASP A 683 5.61 -6.53 -7.21
N GLU A 684 4.32 -6.40 -7.49
CA GLU A 684 3.59 -7.31 -8.38
C GLU A 684 3.51 -6.77 -9.80
N ILE A 685 3.34 -5.44 -9.99
CA ILE A 685 3.05 -4.86 -11.30
C ILE A 685 4.28 -4.41 -12.11
N GLY A 686 5.41 -4.20 -11.46
CA GLY A 686 6.60 -3.60 -12.06
C GLY A 686 6.45 -2.09 -12.21
N ARG A 687 7.46 -1.35 -11.75
CA ARG A 687 7.45 0.11 -11.79
C ARG A 687 7.71 0.65 -13.20
N PRO A 688 6.93 1.62 -13.71
CA PRO A 688 7.28 2.35 -14.94
C PRO A 688 8.57 3.17 -14.77
N VAL A 689 9.45 3.13 -15.77
CA VAL A 689 10.75 3.83 -15.71
C VAL A 689 10.93 4.85 -16.82
N SER A 690 10.37 4.59 -17.99
CA SER A 690 10.45 5.48 -19.15
C SER A 690 9.41 5.06 -20.19
N ARG A 691 9.26 5.83 -21.25
CA ARG A 691 8.58 5.39 -22.48
C ARG A 691 9.55 5.48 -23.65
N THR A 692 9.41 4.61 -24.65
CA THR A 692 10.00 4.87 -25.96
C THR A 692 9.30 6.10 -26.55
N ALA A 693 10.07 7.17 -26.75
CA ALA A 693 9.55 8.44 -27.23
C ALA A 693 9.25 8.36 -28.74
N ASP A 694 8.08 8.85 -29.12
CA ASP A 694 7.66 9.10 -30.50
C ASP A 694 8.11 10.52 -30.91
N GLY A 695 9.11 10.63 -31.81
CA GLY A 695 9.53 11.89 -32.42
C GLY A 695 10.14 12.94 -31.46
N SER A 696 9.77 14.21 -31.64
CA SER A 696 10.34 15.43 -31.01
C SER A 696 10.16 15.55 -29.48
N ARG A 697 9.49 14.60 -28.83
CA ARG A 697 9.25 14.58 -27.37
C ARG A 697 10.22 13.69 -26.60
N ARG A 698 11.35 13.30 -27.22
CA ARG A 698 12.46 12.62 -26.55
C ARG A 698 13.29 13.67 -25.78
N PRO A 699 13.64 13.44 -24.50
CA PRO A 699 14.63 14.27 -23.83
C PRO A 699 15.95 14.28 -24.62
N ALA A 700 16.60 15.43 -24.74
CA ALA A 700 17.91 15.53 -25.41
C ALA A 700 18.98 14.70 -24.70
N ASP A 701 18.92 14.63 -23.37
CA ASP A 701 19.72 13.70 -22.55
C ASP A 701 19.12 12.29 -22.64
N GLU A 702 19.83 11.35 -23.26
CA GLU A 702 19.40 9.96 -23.43
C GLU A 702 19.25 9.17 -22.11
N ASP A 703 19.84 9.68 -21.04
CA ASP A 703 19.76 9.11 -19.71
C ASP A 703 18.70 9.78 -18.84
N LYS A 704 18.01 10.80 -19.36
CA LYS A 704 16.82 11.37 -18.73
C LYS A 704 15.59 10.53 -19.12
N PRO A 705 14.83 10.00 -18.14
CA PRO A 705 13.64 9.21 -18.43
C PRO A 705 12.55 10.05 -19.10
N ALA A 706 11.94 9.50 -20.16
CA ALA A 706 10.80 10.12 -20.81
C ALA A 706 9.55 9.85 -19.96
N ALA A 707 8.90 10.91 -19.49
CA ALA A 707 7.70 10.80 -18.67
C ALA A 707 6.59 10.06 -19.42
N PRO A 708 5.81 9.19 -18.73
CA PRO A 708 4.79 8.37 -19.36
C PRO A 708 3.59 9.18 -19.91
N GLY A 709 3.40 10.42 -19.44
CA GLY A 709 2.33 11.31 -19.88
C GLY A 709 0.94 10.93 -19.37
N GLN A 710 -0.09 11.59 -19.90
CA GLN A 710 -1.50 11.28 -19.66
C GLN A 710 -1.98 10.23 -20.66
N LYS A 711 -1.39 9.03 -20.62
CA LYS A 711 -1.61 7.95 -21.58
C LYS A 711 -1.94 6.65 -20.84
N VAL A 712 -2.75 5.80 -21.47
CA VAL A 712 -3.02 4.43 -21.02
C VAL A 712 -2.31 3.47 -21.96
N TYR A 713 -1.67 2.43 -21.42
CA TYR A 713 -0.87 1.50 -22.20
C TYR A 713 -1.43 0.08 -22.08
N ARG A 714 -1.75 -0.57 -23.20
CA ARG A 714 -2.23 -1.95 -23.24
C ARG A 714 -1.05 -2.92 -23.17
N LEU A 715 -1.17 -3.97 -22.35
CA LEU A 715 -0.24 -5.08 -22.36
C LEU A 715 -0.43 -5.85 -23.67
N SER A 716 0.59 -5.86 -24.51
CA SER A 716 0.50 -6.36 -25.90
C SER A 716 0.61 -7.88 -25.96
N ASP A 717 1.34 -8.45 -25.01
CA ASP A 717 1.68 -9.87 -24.96
C ASP A 717 0.64 -10.70 -24.18
N SER A 718 -0.44 -10.08 -23.70
CA SER A 718 -1.48 -10.75 -22.91
C SER A 718 -2.69 -11.12 -23.77
N ALA A 719 -3.19 -12.33 -23.57
CA ALA A 719 -4.49 -12.76 -24.11
C ALA A 719 -5.67 -12.03 -23.44
N GLU A 720 -5.45 -11.48 -22.24
CA GLU A 720 -6.47 -10.82 -21.43
C GLU A 720 -6.49 -9.29 -21.65
N PRO A 721 -7.64 -8.63 -21.45
CA PRO A 721 -7.78 -7.19 -21.54
C PRO A 721 -7.12 -6.50 -20.32
N VAL A 722 -5.80 -6.29 -20.41
CA VAL A 722 -4.96 -5.68 -19.37
C VAL A 722 -4.29 -4.40 -19.87
N TRP A 723 -4.38 -3.34 -19.07
CA TRP A 723 -3.74 -2.04 -19.29
C TRP A 723 -2.95 -1.58 -18.07
N MET A 724 -2.06 -0.62 -18.31
CA MET A 724 -1.35 0.12 -17.30
C MET A 724 -1.65 1.61 -17.43
N PHE A 725 -2.07 2.21 -16.31
CA PHE A 725 -2.20 3.64 -16.18
C PHE A 725 -1.07 4.19 -15.30
N PRO A 726 0.06 4.61 -15.89
CA PRO A 726 1.19 5.15 -15.15
C PRO A 726 0.83 6.50 -14.51
N ARG A 727 1.52 6.89 -13.45
CA ARG A 727 1.25 8.11 -12.68
C ARG A 727 2.54 8.88 -12.42
N ILE A 728 2.42 10.20 -12.43
CA ILE A 728 3.47 11.13 -12.05
C ILE A 728 3.00 11.76 -10.74
N SER A 729 3.79 11.56 -9.67
CA SER A 729 3.48 12.15 -8.37
C SER A 729 3.47 13.68 -8.47
N ARG A 730 2.52 14.34 -7.78
CA ARG A 730 2.49 15.80 -7.68
C ARG A 730 3.81 16.37 -7.18
N SER A 731 4.49 15.65 -6.29
CA SER A 731 5.79 16.06 -5.77
C SER A 731 6.88 16.17 -6.84
N ILE A 732 6.76 15.50 -7.99
CA ILE A 732 7.68 15.69 -9.13
C ILE A 732 7.58 17.11 -9.70
N ASP A 733 6.39 17.72 -9.69
CA ASP A 733 6.15 19.08 -10.20
C ASP A 733 6.46 20.18 -9.17
N THR A 734 6.94 19.82 -7.97
CA THR A 734 7.34 20.77 -6.92
C THR A 734 8.84 21.09 -6.97
N THR A 735 9.29 22.16 -6.30
CA THR A 735 10.71 22.55 -6.21
C THR A 735 11.56 21.41 -5.64
N GLY A 736 12.52 20.93 -6.43
CA GLY A 736 13.34 19.76 -6.09
C GLY A 736 12.72 18.41 -6.45
N GLY A 737 11.48 18.36 -6.96
CA GLY A 737 10.82 17.14 -7.43
C GLY A 737 11.37 16.61 -8.75
N ARG A 738 11.61 17.53 -9.70
CA ARG A 738 12.22 17.23 -11.00
C ARG A 738 13.67 16.78 -10.87
N ILE A 739 14.32 17.00 -9.73
CA ILE A 739 15.73 16.67 -9.53
C ILE A 739 16.00 15.18 -9.75
N GLY A 740 15.07 14.30 -9.37
CA GLY A 740 15.20 12.86 -9.58
C GLY A 740 14.98 12.41 -11.04
N LEU A 741 14.56 13.31 -11.92
CA LEU A 741 14.56 13.11 -13.38
C LEU A 741 15.93 13.50 -13.99
N GLU A 742 16.60 14.47 -13.39
CA GLU A 742 17.82 15.09 -13.92
C GLU A 742 19.10 14.52 -13.31
N HIS A 743 19.04 14.07 -12.07
CA HIS A 743 20.18 13.54 -11.34
C HIS A 743 19.80 12.24 -10.63
N THR A 744 20.81 11.44 -10.34
CA THR A 744 20.76 10.42 -9.31
C THR A 744 21.24 11.02 -7.99
N ARG A 745 21.06 10.31 -6.87
CA ARG A 745 21.47 10.81 -5.54
C ARG A 745 23.00 11.09 -5.47
N TRP A 746 23.78 10.40 -6.29
CA TRP A 746 25.24 10.52 -6.42
C TRP A 746 25.66 11.61 -7.42
N SER A 747 24.94 11.74 -8.54
CA SER A 747 25.29 12.72 -9.58
C SER A 747 24.77 14.14 -9.31
N LEU A 748 24.30 14.41 -8.09
CA LEU A 748 23.77 15.71 -7.70
C LEU A 748 24.92 16.69 -7.39
N PRO A 749 25.00 17.85 -8.07
CA PRO A 749 26.00 18.87 -7.82
C PRO A 749 26.02 19.39 -6.38
N GLY A 750 27.20 19.79 -5.90
CA GLY A 750 27.40 20.24 -4.50
C GLY A 750 26.52 21.41 -4.08
N ASN A 751 26.29 22.39 -4.96
CA ASN A 751 25.39 23.53 -4.71
C ASN A 751 23.92 23.10 -4.51
N LEU A 752 23.54 21.90 -4.92
CA LEU A 752 22.20 21.33 -4.75
C LEU A 752 22.12 20.28 -3.63
N ALA A 753 23.18 20.07 -2.85
CA ALA A 753 23.24 19.02 -1.83
C ALA A 753 22.06 19.05 -0.83
N HIS A 754 21.57 20.24 -0.47
CA HIS A 754 20.42 20.43 0.43
C HIS A 754 19.12 19.73 -0.07
N LEU A 755 19.01 19.43 -1.37
CA LEU A 755 17.89 18.70 -1.97
C LEU A 755 17.94 17.19 -1.73
N ARG A 756 19.05 16.63 -1.19
CA ARG A 756 19.15 15.21 -0.83
C ARG A 756 18.22 14.79 0.31
N ASN A 757 17.76 15.74 1.12
CA ASN A 757 16.78 15.45 2.17
C ASN A 757 15.33 15.47 1.65
N LYS A 758 15.12 15.84 0.38
CA LYS A 758 13.80 15.89 -0.23
C LYS A 758 13.38 14.51 -0.79
N PRO A 759 12.08 14.20 -0.82
CA PRO A 759 11.55 13.02 -1.50
C PRO A 759 11.87 13.03 -3.01
N TRP A 760 12.47 11.97 -3.53
CA TRP A 760 12.73 11.80 -4.97
C TRP A 760 11.89 10.67 -5.51
N HIS A 761 10.66 11.00 -5.87
CA HIS A 761 9.69 10.04 -6.37
C HIS A 761 10.07 9.57 -7.78
N SER A 762 9.81 8.29 -8.07
CA SER A 762 9.77 7.77 -9.43
C SER A 762 8.33 7.66 -9.90
N PHE A 763 8.11 7.37 -11.17
CA PHE A 763 6.80 7.03 -11.70
C PHE A 763 6.21 5.82 -10.94
N THR A 764 4.89 5.83 -10.79
CA THR A 764 4.10 4.71 -10.26
C THR A 764 3.07 4.31 -11.31
N ALA A 765 2.23 3.31 -11.05
CA ALA A 765 1.17 2.90 -11.95
C ALA A 765 0.00 2.29 -11.18
N THR A 766 -1.08 2.06 -11.91
CA THR A 766 -2.15 1.13 -11.57
C THR A 766 -2.34 0.22 -12.80
N GLU A 767 -2.28 -1.10 -12.62
CA GLU A 767 -2.75 -2.08 -13.61
C GLU A 767 -4.28 -2.10 -13.58
N ILE A 768 -4.90 -2.12 -14.75
CA ILE A 768 -6.34 -2.21 -14.96
C ILE A 768 -6.57 -3.49 -15.78
N ALA A 769 -7.18 -4.50 -15.18
CA ALA A 769 -7.53 -5.75 -15.84
C ALA A 769 -9.05 -5.93 -15.85
N VAL A 770 -9.65 -6.17 -17.00
CA VAL A 770 -11.10 -6.42 -17.12
C VAL A 770 -11.34 -7.92 -16.96
N VAL A 771 -11.90 -8.33 -15.83
CA VAL A 771 -12.14 -9.75 -15.50
C VAL A 771 -13.43 -10.24 -16.15
N SER A 772 -14.46 -9.41 -16.12
CA SER A 772 -15.73 -9.62 -16.81
C SER A 772 -16.17 -8.31 -17.45
N ARG A 773 -16.63 -8.37 -18.70
CA ARG A 773 -17.03 -7.16 -19.45
C ARG A 773 -18.49 -6.76 -19.26
N GLY A 774 -19.34 -7.67 -18.80
CA GLY A 774 -20.80 -7.47 -18.80
C GLY A 774 -21.30 -7.02 -20.19
N VAL A 775 -22.04 -5.92 -20.23
CA VAL A 775 -22.53 -5.26 -21.47
C VAL A 775 -21.58 -4.21 -22.06
N PHE A 776 -20.42 -4.01 -21.46
CA PHE A 776 -19.47 -2.96 -21.86
C PHE A 776 -18.37 -3.50 -22.75
N ASP A 777 -17.72 -2.59 -23.47
CA ASP A 777 -16.46 -2.88 -24.15
C ASP A 777 -15.30 -2.83 -23.13
N PRO A 778 -14.35 -3.79 -23.12
CA PRO A 778 -13.21 -3.77 -22.20
C PRO A 778 -12.37 -2.48 -22.26
N VAL A 779 -12.23 -1.87 -23.44
CA VAL A 779 -11.54 -0.59 -23.64
C VAL A 779 -12.33 0.56 -23.00
N GLN A 780 -13.67 0.52 -23.06
CA GLN A 780 -14.54 1.47 -22.36
C GLN A 780 -14.36 1.37 -20.85
N LEU A 781 -14.29 0.16 -20.29
CA LEU A 781 -14.05 -0.06 -18.86
C LEU A 781 -12.66 0.44 -18.44
N ALA A 782 -11.63 0.18 -19.24
CA ALA A 782 -10.28 0.69 -18.99
C ALA A 782 -10.21 2.22 -19.08
N ALA A 783 -10.87 2.82 -20.07
CA ALA A 783 -10.98 4.27 -20.22
C ALA A 783 -11.70 4.90 -19.03
N LEU A 784 -12.84 4.33 -18.62
CA LEU A 784 -13.61 4.76 -17.47
C LEU A 784 -12.78 4.73 -16.19
N ALA A 785 -12.11 3.60 -15.90
CA ALA A 785 -11.22 3.49 -14.74
C ALA A 785 -10.11 4.55 -14.76
N ALA A 786 -9.42 4.74 -15.89
CA ALA A 786 -8.34 5.72 -16.01
C ALA A 786 -8.83 7.18 -15.84
N ARG A 787 -10.00 7.52 -16.40
CA ARG A 787 -10.63 8.85 -16.27
C ARG A 787 -11.05 9.14 -14.84
N LEU A 788 -11.63 8.17 -14.16
CA LEU A 788 -12.00 8.28 -12.74
C LEU A 788 -10.77 8.34 -11.83
N CYS A 789 -9.66 7.70 -12.17
CA CYS A 789 -8.39 7.91 -11.47
C CYS A 789 -7.80 9.32 -11.70
N GLN A 790 -8.05 9.89 -12.89
CA GLN A 790 -7.53 11.19 -13.32
C GLN A 790 -8.28 12.37 -12.69
N GLN A 791 -9.59 12.24 -12.47
CA GLN A 791 -10.45 13.26 -11.86
C GLN A 791 -11.00 12.79 -10.50
N PRO A 792 -10.22 12.88 -9.41
CA PRO A 792 -10.76 12.58 -8.09
C PRO A 792 -11.68 13.71 -7.57
N VAL A 793 -12.50 13.36 -6.57
CA VAL A 793 -13.49 14.24 -5.92
C VAL A 793 -12.80 15.32 -5.08
N SER A 794 -12.00 14.94 -4.06
CA SER A 794 -11.43 15.88 -3.08
C SER A 794 -9.91 16.11 -3.22
N TRP A 795 -9.27 15.51 -4.22
CA TRP A 795 -7.82 15.56 -4.42
C TRP A 795 -7.45 16.31 -5.70
N ASP A 796 -6.27 16.93 -5.75
CA ASP A 796 -5.79 17.63 -6.95
C ASP A 796 -4.66 16.90 -7.68
N GLY A 797 -4.25 15.73 -7.18
CA GLY A 797 -3.38 14.78 -7.87
C GLY A 797 -4.18 13.65 -8.54
N ARG A 798 -3.49 12.65 -9.07
CA ARG A 798 -4.10 11.43 -9.61
C ARG A 798 -4.21 10.38 -8.50
N THR A 799 -5.32 9.66 -8.39
CA THR A 799 -5.51 8.59 -7.39
C THR A 799 -4.97 7.24 -7.89
N SER A 800 -4.74 6.28 -6.98
CA SER A 800 -4.45 4.89 -7.34
C SER A 800 -5.66 4.17 -7.91
N PHE A 801 -6.84 4.52 -7.41
CA PHE A 801 -8.08 3.82 -7.68
C PHE A 801 -9.12 4.76 -8.30
N PRO A 802 -10.03 4.25 -9.15
CA PRO A 802 -11.19 4.99 -9.64
C PRO A 802 -12.01 5.55 -8.49
N VAL A 803 -12.72 6.66 -8.72
CA VAL A 803 -13.49 7.39 -7.70
C VAL A 803 -14.26 6.47 -6.73
N PRO A 804 -15.13 5.54 -7.16
CA PRO A 804 -15.89 4.72 -6.22
C PRO A 804 -15.00 3.91 -5.26
N LEU A 805 -13.96 3.25 -5.78
CA LEU A 805 -13.04 2.45 -4.95
C LEU A 805 -12.16 3.34 -4.08
N HIS A 806 -11.74 4.50 -4.58
CA HIS A 806 -11.01 5.48 -3.78
C HIS A 806 -11.84 5.99 -2.60
N LEU A 807 -13.13 6.27 -2.81
CA LEU A 807 -14.05 6.71 -1.77
C LEU A 807 -14.29 5.62 -0.72
N ALA A 808 -14.43 4.35 -1.13
CA ALA A 808 -14.57 3.23 -0.20
C ALA A 808 -13.32 3.06 0.70
N VAL A 809 -12.12 3.23 0.12
CA VAL A 809 -10.83 3.25 0.87
C VAL A 809 -10.75 4.45 1.80
N ALA A 810 -11.20 5.63 1.36
CA ALA A 810 -11.19 6.85 2.18
C ALA A 810 -12.11 6.71 3.40
N ALA A 811 -13.33 6.20 3.22
CA ALA A 811 -14.27 5.97 4.31
C ALA A 811 -13.72 5.02 5.38
N ASP A 812 -13.03 3.93 4.98
CA ASP A 812 -12.32 3.04 5.92
C ASP A 812 -11.23 3.79 6.71
N LYS A 813 -10.40 4.59 6.03
CA LYS A 813 -9.34 5.38 6.67
C LYS A 813 -9.86 6.48 7.60
N ASP A 814 -11.07 6.98 7.34
CA ASP A 814 -11.71 8.01 8.15
C ASP A 814 -12.36 7.45 9.42
N HIS A 815 -12.55 6.13 9.51
CA HIS A 815 -13.14 5.52 10.70
C HIS A 815 -12.33 5.85 11.99
N PRO A 816 -12.96 6.29 13.10
CA PRO A 816 -12.26 6.67 14.34
C PRO A 816 -11.33 5.58 14.92
N SER A 817 -11.75 4.33 14.79
CA SER A 817 -10.99 3.13 15.19
C SER A 817 -10.02 2.60 14.12
N TYR A 818 -9.83 3.29 12.99
CA TYR A 818 -8.85 2.87 11.97
C TYR A 818 -7.45 2.82 12.57
N ARG A 819 -6.70 1.76 12.28
CA ARG A 819 -5.27 1.67 12.59
C ARG A 819 -4.52 1.19 11.36
N ALA A 820 -3.45 1.90 11.00
CA ALA A 820 -2.60 1.46 9.90
C ALA A 820 -1.86 0.18 10.29
N ALA A 821 -1.70 -0.76 9.36
CA ALA A 821 -1.01 -2.02 9.61
C ALA A 821 0.42 -1.84 10.16
N SER A 822 1.06 -0.69 9.91
CA SER A 822 2.41 -0.35 10.39
C SER A 822 2.46 0.30 11.78
N GLU A 823 1.32 0.78 12.31
CA GLU A 823 1.27 1.45 13.63
C GLU A 823 1.17 0.46 14.79
N GLU A 824 0.78 -0.78 14.52
CA GLU A 824 0.52 -1.78 15.56
C GLU A 824 1.58 -2.88 15.72
N ASP A 825 2.55 -2.96 14.83
CA ASP A 825 3.66 -3.93 14.96
C ASP A 825 4.83 -3.38 15.79
#